data_AF-A0A6U6WG91-F1
#
_entry.id   AF-A0A6U6WG91-F1
#
_cell.length_a   1.000
_cell.length_b   1.000
_cell.length_c   1.000
_cell.angle_alpha   90.00
_cell.angle_beta   90.00
_cell.angle_gamma   90.00
#
_symmetry.space_group_name_H-M   'P 1'
#
loop_
_entity.id
_entity.type
_entity.pdbx_description
1 polymer ?
#
loop_
_entity_poly.entity_id
_entity_poly.type
_entity_poly.pdbx_seq_one_letter_code
_entity_poly.pdbx_strand_id
1 'polypeptide(L)'
;MGLDIKNKGLGWGIWYAMFELLGASLAYMFYSIVRPDEHMSATDYINYSASLSTRCVSEFVGTFIVATTACLCVVTGADAAALAVAAAMMCMMYSLNNVSGAHCNPAVTLAAVARRSTFLSEGVSYVVFQMSAALCAGLVGTLFQSASPEKDVFKAVMLKTGYTSSAAVFELVFTCVLAYVYLAVSTAKPPPSQVAKQNFYFGLATASCQTAGTFACWNVVPVALSPAISTSVIAMGVLCTPGTSDARYNVCGYLALATLVELLGGLVAAYVFSFTHPKEKSPDAPIDAAKLVCEFWGTFVLVFTVGCCVMTSGPPAYTALAIGSVLMAMIYATGPVSGGNLNPAVSFALGLSGDMKWFQAIRYWIAQILGGVSAGFLASVLCAPHFAHVAPVEPFSWTYSLLAEVVYTCMLCFVVLNCAASKRNNPDSDGNQFFALAIGFVILAGGYAVGGVSGAAFNPAVALGLGVKHAGSVWAYLWALAELLGGLLASVLYFVVRPDEKFDDVAFQAYSPKLRARLVSEFLGVFVLVLTVTLNVSLASPAVALSAAAALMCMIYSLGGVSGGHFNPAVTLAVVTSGRGKCSPQDGCCYVAAQLLGGVVAGGLAALFKTGTDSATQLVLSPGKGYNLTEAGLAEMFFTFVLAYVVLAVATTTPPKFQLTRQNFQFALAIGSCVTAGGFAAGSISGGELNPAVALGIAANSLPKSFSNFLALGTWELAGGVAASAVFRMTHPTEFTSMAK
;
A
#
# COMPACT_ATOMS: atom_id res chain seq x y z
N MET A 1 -10.14 -8.71 -28.08
CA MET A 1 -9.99 -10.10 -28.61
C MET A 1 -10.01 -11.07 -27.44
N GLY A 2 -11.00 -11.96 -27.34
CA GLY A 2 -10.97 -13.05 -26.38
C GLY A 2 -9.79 -13.98 -26.66
N LEU A 3 -8.79 -13.96 -25.78
CA LEU A 3 -7.55 -14.70 -25.98
C LEU A 3 -7.70 -16.11 -25.39
N ASP A 4 -8.09 -17.06 -26.23
CA ASP A 4 -7.94 -18.49 -25.95
C ASP A 4 -6.45 -18.87 -26.07
N ILE A 5 -5.81 -18.99 -24.91
CA ILE A 5 -4.36 -19.25 -24.76
C ILE A 5 -4.01 -20.70 -25.15
N LYS A 6 -4.98 -21.60 -25.30
CA LYS A 6 -4.71 -23.04 -25.44
C LYS A 6 -4.13 -23.46 -26.79
N ASN A 7 -4.12 -22.60 -27.82
CA ASN A 7 -3.80 -22.99 -29.20
C ASN A 7 -2.62 -22.25 -29.87
N LYS A 8 -1.76 -21.55 -29.13
CA LYS A 8 -0.62 -20.81 -29.74
C LYS A 8 0.71 -21.54 -29.58
N GLY A 9 1.30 -21.97 -30.70
CA GLY A 9 2.61 -22.63 -30.76
C GLY A 9 3.82 -21.70 -30.59
N LEU A 10 5.01 -22.28 -30.67
CA LEU A 10 6.35 -21.67 -30.44
C LEU A 10 6.55 -20.31 -31.14
N GLY A 11 5.97 -20.11 -32.33
CA GLY A 11 6.06 -18.85 -33.08
C GLY A 11 5.46 -17.64 -32.36
N TRP A 12 4.42 -17.82 -31.54
CA TRP A 12 3.83 -16.72 -30.77
C TRP A 12 4.69 -16.32 -29.57
N GLY A 13 5.36 -17.30 -28.93
CA GLY A 13 6.33 -17.05 -27.87
C GLY A 13 7.56 -16.28 -28.36
N ILE A 14 8.02 -16.56 -29.58
CA ILE A 14 9.13 -15.81 -30.22
C ILE A 14 8.71 -14.36 -30.51
N TRP A 15 7.51 -14.14 -31.06
CA TRP A 15 6.98 -12.79 -31.28
C TRP A 15 6.83 -12.00 -29.97
N TYR A 16 6.29 -12.62 -28.91
CA TYR A 16 6.16 -11.99 -27.60
C TYR A 16 7.53 -11.62 -27.00
N ALA A 17 8.51 -12.54 -27.06
CA ALA A 17 9.88 -12.28 -26.61
C ALA A 17 10.58 -11.17 -27.42
N MET A 18 10.32 -11.08 -28.73
CA MET A 18 10.83 -9.98 -29.55
C MET A 18 10.21 -8.63 -29.18
N PHE A 19 8.92 -8.59 -28.82
CA PHE A 19 8.28 -7.36 -28.32
C PHE A 19 8.80 -6.95 -26.94
N GLU A 20 9.02 -7.90 -26.03
CA GLU A 20 9.67 -7.64 -24.74
C GLU A 20 11.11 -7.14 -24.93
N LEU A 21 11.89 -7.71 -25.87
CA LEU A 21 13.24 -7.25 -26.21
C LEU A 21 13.26 -5.86 -26.87
N LEU A 22 12.30 -5.56 -27.74
CA LEU A 22 12.16 -4.23 -28.35
C LEU A 22 11.76 -3.19 -27.29
N GLY A 23 10.85 -3.56 -26.38
CA GLY A 23 10.47 -2.76 -25.22
C GLY A 23 11.65 -2.49 -24.30
N ALA A 24 12.45 -3.52 -23.98
CA ALA A 24 13.67 -3.39 -23.20
C ALA A 24 14.74 -2.52 -23.89
N SER A 25 14.87 -2.63 -25.22
CA SER A 25 15.82 -1.84 -26.01
C SER A 25 15.42 -0.36 -26.08
N LEU A 26 14.12 -0.07 -26.25
CA LEU A 26 13.58 1.29 -26.17
C LEU A 26 13.73 1.84 -24.75
N ALA A 27 13.43 1.04 -23.72
CA ALA A 27 13.63 1.42 -22.33
C ALA A 27 15.11 1.76 -22.04
N TYR A 28 16.06 0.98 -22.54
CA TYR A 28 17.50 1.25 -22.41
C TYR A 28 17.94 2.50 -23.19
N MET A 29 17.37 2.75 -24.37
CA MET A 29 17.64 3.98 -25.14
C MET A 29 17.12 5.23 -24.41
N PHE A 30 15.91 5.18 -23.85
CA PHE A 30 15.39 6.26 -23.02
C PHE A 30 16.19 6.41 -21.72
N TYR A 31 16.56 5.31 -21.10
CA TYR A 31 17.41 5.29 -19.90
C TYR A 31 18.72 6.03 -20.13
N SER A 32 19.43 5.72 -21.22
CA SER A 32 20.71 6.36 -21.54
C SER A 32 20.60 7.86 -21.90
N ILE A 33 19.44 8.32 -22.38
CA ILE A 33 19.16 9.75 -22.62
C ILE A 33 18.82 10.51 -21.32
N VAL A 34 18.14 9.82 -20.41
CA VAL A 34 17.55 10.40 -19.19
C VAL A 34 18.49 10.29 -17.99
N ARG A 35 19.40 9.31 -17.96
CA ARG A 35 20.37 9.05 -16.86
C ARG A 35 21.84 9.19 -17.28
N PRO A 36 22.30 10.36 -17.74
CA PRO A 36 23.73 10.58 -17.98
C PRO A 36 24.56 10.63 -16.68
N ASP A 37 23.90 10.66 -15.52
CA ASP A 37 24.45 10.78 -14.18
C ASP A 37 25.07 9.48 -13.62
N GLU A 38 24.75 8.31 -14.19
CA GLU A 38 25.25 7.02 -13.68
C GLU A 38 26.77 6.87 -13.71
N HIS A 39 27.45 7.62 -14.55
CA HIS A 39 28.91 7.59 -14.68
C HIS A 39 29.59 8.77 -13.95
N MET A 40 28.82 9.59 -13.23
CA MET A 40 29.33 10.78 -12.55
C MET A 40 29.90 10.47 -11.16
N SER A 41 30.92 11.23 -10.75
CA SER A 41 31.38 11.21 -9.36
C SER A 41 30.30 11.77 -8.43
N ALA A 42 30.34 11.43 -7.13
CA ALA A 42 29.37 11.95 -6.15
C ALA A 42 29.34 13.49 -6.10
N THR A 43 30.48 14.15 -6.33
CA THR A 43 30.61 15.61 -6.38
C THR A 43 29.97 16.19 -7.64
N ASP A 44 30.15 15.53 -8.79
CA ASP A 44 29.53 15.97 -10.06
C ASP A 44 28.01 15.76 -10.02
N TYR A 45 27.53 14.68 -9.41
CA TYR A 45 26.11 14.40 -9.23
C TYR A 45 25.38 15.51 -8.46
N ILE A 46 25.96 15.96 -7.34
CA ILE A 46 25.37 17.02 -6.51
C ILE A 46 25.22 18.32 -7.31
N ASN A 47 26.19 18.61 -8.17
CA ASN A 47 26.21 19.82 -9.00
C ASN A 47 25.50 19.66 -10.36
N TYR A 48 25.09 18.44 -10.70
CA TYR A 48 24.47 18.16 -11.98
C TYR A 48 23.00 18.64 -12.02
N SER A 49 22.68 19.34 -13.10
CA SER A 49 21.31 19.66 -13.51
C SER A 49 21.11 19.26 -14.96
N ALA A 50 20.12 18.41 -15.23
CA ALA A 50 19.76 18.07 -16.59
C ALA A 50 19.36 19.33 -17.39
N SER A 51 19.71 19.35 -18.67
CA SER A 51 19.33 20.45 -19.56
C SER A 51 17.81 20.58 -19.66
N LEU A 52 17.28 21.77 -19.97
CA LEU A 52 15.83 21.96 -20.12
C LEU A 52 15.23 21.00 -21.15
N SER A 53 15.90 20.74 -22.27
CA SER A 53 15.43 19.79 -23.28
C SER A 53 15.36 18.36 -22.75
N THR A 54 16.38 17.89 -22.03
CA THR A 54 16.39 16.57 -21.37
C THR A 54 15.20 16.44 -20.41
N ARG A 55 14.93 17.49 -19.63
CA ARG A 55 13.82 17.51 -18.68
C ARG A 55 12.46 17.50 -19.38
N CYS A 56 12.28 18.27 -20.45
CA CYS A 56 11.06 18.24 -21.25
C CYS A 56 10.82 16.87 -21.92
N VAL A 57 11.87 16.22 -22.43
CA VAL A 57 11.77 14.86 -23.01
C VAL A 57 11.38 13.86 -21.92
N SER A 58 11.97 13.95 -20.72
CA SER A 58 11.58 13.16 -19.56
C SER A 58 10.08 13.31 -19.25
N GLU A 59 9.57 14.54 -19.19
CA GLU A 59 8.15 14.81 -18.96
C GLU A 59 7.23 14.26 -20.06
N PHE A 60 7.66 14.31 -21.33
CA PHE A 60 6.95 13.67 -22.43
C PHE A 60 6.89 12.15 -22.26
N VAL A 61 8.02 11.49 -22.01
CA VAL A 61 8.10 10.02 -21.88
C VAL A 61 7.25 9.54 -20.71
N GLY A 62 7.39 10.18 -19.54
CA GLY A 62 6.62 9.81 -18.36
C GLY A 62 5.12 9.95 -18.57
N THR A 63 4.70 11.07 -19.17
CA THR A 63 3.27 11.32 -19.47
C THR A 63 2.75 10.38 -20.54
N PHE A 64 3.54 10.10 -21.58
CA PHE A 64 3.16 9.20 -22.67
C PHE A 64 2.90 7.78 -22.15
N ILE A 65 3.77 7.26 -21.28
CA ILE A 65 3.62 5.93 -20.70
C ILE A 65 2.36 5.87 -19.82
N VAL A 66 2.20 6.81 -18.88
CA VAL A 66 1.03 6.85 -17.98
C VAL A 66 -0.28 6.98 -18.77
N ALA A 67 -0.33 7.91 -19.73
CA ALA A 67 -1.52 8.15 -20.55
C ALA A 67 -1.83 6.97 -21.50
N THR A 68 -0.80 6.32 -22.08
CA THR A 68 -1.00 5.14 -22.94
C THR A 68 -1.54 3.96 -22.14
N THR A 69 -0.98 3.70 -20.95
CA THR A 69 -1.50 2.67 -20.05
C THR A 69 -2.96 2.93 -19.71
N ALA A 70 -3.33 4.17 -19.38
CA ALA A 70 -4.72 4.54 -19.11
C ALA A 70 -5.62 4.30 -20.33
N CYS A 71 -5.24 4.78 -21.52
CA CYS A 71 -5.99 4.58 -22.76
C CYS A 71 -6.19 3.09 -23.09
N LEU A 72 -5.15 2.26 -22.96
CA LEU A 72 -5.25 0.83 -23.24
C LEU A 72 -6.16 0.12 -22.23
N CYS A 73 -6.11 0.49 -20.95
CA CYS A 73 -7.01 -0.06 -19.94
C CYS A 73 -8.48 0.29 -20.25
N VAL A 74 -8.74 1.52 -20.68
CA VAL A 74 -10.07 1.96 -21.13
C VAL A 74 -10.54 1.17 -22.35
N VAL A 75 -9.69 1.04 -23.37
CA VAL A 75 -10.02 0.33 -24.63
C VAL A 75 -10.25 -1.16 -24.40
N THR A 76 -9.52 -1.78 -23.48
CA THR A 76 -9.61 -3.22 -23.19
C THR A 76 -10.68 -3.57 -22.16
N GLY A 77 -11.23 -2.58 -21.43
CA GLY A 77 -12.17 -2.79 -20.34
C GLY A 77 -11.53 -3.50 -19.14
N ALA A 78 -10.26 -3.23 -18.84
CA ALA A 78 -9.53 -3.91 -17.79
C ALA A 78 -10.03 -3.51 -16.38
N ASP A 79 -10.52 -4.49 -15.61
CA ASP A 79 -10.99 -4.28 -14.22
C ASP A 79 -9.90 -3.76 -13.26
N ALA A 80 -8.62 -3.90 -13.63
CA ALA A 80 -7.46 -3.45 -12.85
C ALA A 80 -6.80 -2.17 -13.42
N ALA A 81 -7.51 -1.37 -14.22
CA ALA A 81 -7.00 -0.15 -14.87
C ALA A 81 -6.23 0.77 -13.90
N ALA A 82 -6.81 1.01 -12.71
CA ALA A 82 -6.21 1.86 -11.68
C ALA A 82 -4.83 1.36 -11.21
N LEU A 83 -4.65 0.05 -11.10
CA LEU A 83 -3.40 -0.56 -10.65
C LEU A 83 -2.33 -0.50 -11.74
N ALA A 84 -2.71 -0.71 -13.00
CA ALA A 84 -1.80 -0.57 -14.12
C ALA A 84 -1.29 0.88 -14.24
N VAL A 85 -2.18 1.87 -14.14
CA VAL A 85 -1.81 3.30 -14.18
C VAL A 85 -0.95 3.68 -12.97
N ALA A 86 -1.29 3.22 -11.76
CA ALA A 86 -0.49 3.46 -10.56
C ALA A 86 0.91 2.84 -10.65
N ALA A 87 1.03 1.62 -11.19
CA ALA A 87 2.31 0.96 -11.42
C ALA A 87 3.14 1.73 -12.46
N ALA A 88 2.53 2.16 -13.56
CA ALA A 88 3.19 3.00 -14.57
C ALA A 88 3.71 4.30 -13.94
N MET A 89 2.88 4.97 -13.12
CA MET A 89 3.28 6.21 -12.44
C MET A 89 4.42 5.99 -11.44
N MET A 90 4.37 4.92 -10.64
CA MET A 90 5.45 4.54 -9.74
C MET A 90 6.77 4.33 -10.49
N CYS A 91 6.74 3.57 -11.59
CA CYS A 91 7.91 3.33 -12.43
C CYS A 91 8.48 4.63 -13.01
N MET A 92 7.61 5.52 -13.52
CA MET A 92 8.04 6.80 -14.08
C MET A 92 8.62 7.72 -13.03
N MET A 93 8.00 7.80 -11.85
CA MET A 93 8.55 8.59 -10.76
C MET A 93 9.89 8.07 -10.26
N TYR A 94 10.02 6.75 -10.11
CA TYR A 94 11.30 6.15 -9.73
C TYR A 94 12.41 6.51 -10.73
N SER A 95 12.07 6.48 -12.02
CA SER A 95 13.03 6.64 -13.12
C SER A 95 13.39 8.10 -13.38
N LEU A 96 12.41 9.00 -13.35
CA LEU A 96 12.49 10.37 -13.89
C LEU A 96 12.66 11.46 -12.82
N ASN A 97 12.46 11.15 -11.53
CA ASN A 97 12.44 12.16 -10.47
C ASN A 97 13.72 13.02 -10.41
N ASN A 98 14.89 12.40 -10.60
CA ASN A 98 16.17 13.12 -10.56
C ASN A 98 16.44 14.00 -11.77
N VAL A 99 15.63 13.87 -12.83
CA VAL A 99 15.84 14.53 -14.10
C VAL A 99 14.95 15.76 -14.17
N SER A 100 13.63 15.55 -14.21
CA SER A 100 12.65 16.63 -14.36
C SER A 100 11.85 16.91 -13.08
N GLY A 101 12.01 16.10 -12.03
CA GLY A 101 11.09 16.05 -10.88
C GLY A 101 9.90 15.11 -11.11
N ALA A 102 9.84 14.43 -12.26
CA ALA A 102 8.78 13.49 -12.64
C ALA A 102 7.36 14.03 -12.40
N HIS A 103 7.05 15.23 -12.91
CA HIS A 103 5.73 15.82 -12.72
C HIS A 103 4.66 14.96 -13.39
N CYS A 104 4.92 14.57 -14.65
CA CYS A 104 4.13 13.68 -15.51
C CYS A 104 2.62 13.99 -15.58
N ASN A 105 2.25 15.20 -15.16
CA ASN A 105 0.87 15.65 -14.98
C ASN A 105 0.85 17.20 -14.98
N PRO A 106 0.06 17.83 -15.88
CA PRO A 106 -0.01 19.29 -15.96
C PRO A 106 -0.49 19.99 -14.68
N ALA A 107 -1.40 19.38 -13.90
CA ALA A 107 -1.87 19.94 -12.64
C ALA A 107 -0.76 19.92 -11.57
N VAL A 108 0.06 18.87 -11.55
CA VAL A 108 1.25 18.79 -10.69
C VAL A 108 2.28 19.86 -11.08
N THR A 109 2.54 20.01 -12.39
CA THR A 109 3.41 21.08 -12.90
C THR A 109 2.92 22.46 -12.51
N LEU A 110 1.61 22.71 -12.65
CA LEU A 110 1.02 23.98 -12.28
C LEU A 110 1.13 24.25 -10.77
N ALA A 111 0.94 23.23 -9.93
CA ALA A 111 1.13 23.32 -8.49
C ALA A 111 2.58 23.69 -8.12
N ALA A 112 3.56 23.04 -8.76
CA ALA A 112 4.99 23.31 -8.57
C ALA A 112 5.38 24.73 -9.00
N VAL A 113 4.83 25.21 -10.13
CA VAL A 113 5.01 26.61 -10.58
C VAL A 113 4.38 27.59 -9.60
N ALA A 114 3.17 27.33 -9.12
CA ALA A 114 2.48 28.17 -8.15
C ALA A 114 3.26 28.29 -6.83
N ARG A 115 3.95 27.22 -6.43
CA ARG A 115 4.86 27.18 -5.27
C ARG A 115 6.22 27.83 -5.57
N ARG A 116 6.55 28.11 -6.83
CA ARG A 116 7.88 28.58 -7.25
C ARG A 116 9.00 27.56 -6.98
N SER A 117 8.67 26.29 -6.85
CA SER A 117 9.69 25.21 -6.89
C SER A 117 10.16 24.94 -8.32
N THR A 118 9.36 25.35 -9.32
CA THR A 118 9.69 25.31 -10.74
C THR A 118 9.50 26.70 -11.35
N PHE A 119 10.41 27.12 -12.22
CA PHE A 119 10.28 28.40 -12.94
C PHE A 119 9.09 28.37 -13.91
N LEU A 120 8.42 29.50 -14.11
CA LEU A 120 7.26 29.59 -15.00
C LEU A 120 7.57 29.15 -16.44
N SER A 121 8.71 29.57 -16.99
CA SER A 121 9.13 29.21 -18.35
C SER A 121 9.39 27.70 -18.51
N GLU A 122 9.98 27.09 -17.48
CA GLU A 122 10.20 25.65 -17.41
C GLU A 122 8.87 24.90 -17.30
N GLY A 123 7.98 25.34 -16.40
CA GLY A 123 6.66 24.73 -16.23
C GLY A 123 5.80 24.81 -17.48
N VAL A 124 5.81 25.94 -18.21
CA VAL A 124 5.13 26.06 -19.51
C VAL A 124 5.70 25.04 -20.51
N SER A 125 7.03 24.88 -20.54
CA SER A 125 7.68 23.91 -21.42
C SER A 125 7.27 22.47 -21.08
N TYR A 126 7.21 22.13 -19.79
CA TYR A 126 6.75 20.83 -19.32
C TYR A 126 5.31 20.56 -19.76
N VAL A 127 4.38 21.50 -19.50
CA VAL A 127 2.97 21.33 -19.89
C VAL A 127 2.82 21.11 -21.39
N VAL A 128 3.56 21.83 -22.24
CA VAL A 128 3.53 21.62 -23.70
C VAL A 128 3.94 20.19 -24.07
N PHE A 129 5.03 19.67 -23.49
CA PHE A 129 5.49 18.30 -23.76
C PHE A 129 4.55 17.24 -23.19
N GLN A 130 3.99 17.47 -22.00
CA GLN A 130 2.99 16.58 -21.37
C GLN A 130 1.71 16.50 -22.20
N MET A 131 1.20 17.63 -22.71
CA MET A 131 0.01 17.66 -23.57
C MET A 131 0.27 17.00 -24.93
N SER A 132 1.47 17.20 -25.49
CA SER A 132 1.88 16.52 -26.74
C SER A 132 1.95 15.00 -26.56
N ALA A 133 2.49 14.53 -25.43
CA ALA A 133 2.53 13.12 -25.06
C ALA A 133 1.13 12.52 -24.89
N ALA A 134 0.21 13.25 -24.26
CA ALA A 134 -1.18 12.85 -24.11
C ALA A 134 -1.88 12.65 -25.48
N LEU A 135 -1.66 13.56 -26.43
CA LEU A 135 -2.19 13.42 -27.79
C LEU A 135 -1.64 12.17 -28.50
N CYS A 136 -0.33 11.92 -28.38
CA CYS A 136 0.30 10.70 -28.91
C CYS A 136 -0.28 9.43 -28.28
N ALA A 137 -0.50 9.42 -26.96
CA ALA A 137 -1.11 8.30 -26.26
C ALA A 137 -2.54 8.02 -26.73
N GLY A 138 -3.33 9.07 -26.96
CA GLY A 138 -4.68 8.96 -27.54
C GLY A 138 -4.67 8.35 -28.94
N LEU A 139 -3.71 8.73 -29.79
CA LEU A 139 -3.49 8.12 -31.11
C LEU A 139 -3.11 6.63 -31.01
N VAL A 140 -2.30 6.24 -30.04
CA VAL A 140 -1.99 4.83 -29.80
C VAL A 140 -3.26 4.09 -29.38
N GLY A 141 -4.06 4.66 -28.48
CA GLY A 141 -5.34 4.07 -28.05
C GLY A 141 -6.30 3.76 -29.21
N THR A 142 -6.38 4.64 -30.22
CA THR A 142 -7.25 4.43 -31.39
C THR A 142 -6.82 3.23 -32.23
N LEU A 143 -5.52 2.93 -32.31
CA LEU A 143 -5.01 1.74 -33.02
C LEU A 143 -5.53 0.44 -32.41
N PHE A 144 -5.78 0.43 -31.09
CA PHE A 144 -6.28 -0.74 -30.36
C PHE A 144 -7.81 -0.78 -30.27
N GLN A 145 -8.54 0.19 -30.83
CA GLN A 145 -10.01 0.23 -30.75
C GLN A 145 -10.66 -1.03 -31.33
N SER A 146 -10.08 -1.61 -32.38
CA SER A 146 -10.55 -2.87 -32.98
C SER A 146 -10.52 -4.07 -32.02
N ALA A 147 -9.71 -4.00 -30.95
CA ALA A 147 -9.60 -5.04 -29.93
C ALA A 147 -10.65 -4.90 -28.81
N SER A 148 -11.38 -3.78 -28.76
CA SER A 148 -12.38 -3.49 -27.72
C SER A 148 -13.59 -4.42 -27.80
N PRO A 149 -14.13 -4.86 -26.65
CA PRO A 149 -15.43 -5.54 -26.58
C PRO A 149 -16.61 -4.64 -27.00
N GLU A 150 -16.51 -3.32 -26.83
CA GLU A 150 -17.50 -2.34 -27.27
C GLU A 150 -17.06 -1.65 -28.58
N LYS A 151 -17.90 -1.71 -29.61
CA LYS A 151 -17.62 -1.12 -30.94
C LYS A 151 -17.49 0.42 -30.91
N ASP A 152 -18.00 1.05 -29.86
CA ASP A 152 -17.93 2.48 -29.61
C ASP A 152 -17.48 2.72 -28.16
N VAL A 153 -16.22 2.35 -27.87
CA VAL A 153 -15.53 2.57 -26.58
C VAL A 153 -15.84 3.97 -26.04
N PHE A 154 -15.81 4.96 -26.93
CA PHE A 154 -16.01 6.35 -26.58
C PHE A 154 -17.43 6.64 -26.11
N LYS A 155 -18.44 6.18 -26.86
CA LYS A 155 -19.84 6.31 -26.45
C LYS A 155 -20.11 5.53 -25.16
N ALA A 156 -19.42 4.43 -24.90
CA ALA A 156 -19.56 3.70 -23.65
C ALA A 156 -18.88 4.38 -22.45
N VAL A 157 -17.70 5.00 -22.64
CA VAL A 157 -17.08 5.85 -21.61
C VAL A 157 -17.96 7.05 -21.30
N MET A 158 -18.50 7.74 -22.32
CA MET A 158 -19.34 8.94 -22.13
C MET A 158 -20.78 8.64 -21.66
N LEU A 159 -21.41 7.56 -22.15
CA LEU A 159 -22.75 7.14 -21.69
C LEU A 159 -22.75 6.58 -20.28
N LYS A 160 -21.65 5.93 -19.84
CA LYS A 160 -21.49 5.50 -18.45
C LYS A 160 -21.21 6.68 -17.50
N THR A 161 -20.65 7.80 -17.99
CA THR A 161 -20.13 8.88 -17.13
C THR A 161 -20.96 10.14 -17.07
N GLY A 162 -21.68 10.51 -18.14
CA GLY A 162 -22.48 11.73 -18.25
C GLY A 162 -21.97 12.86 -17.35
N TYR A 163 -20.78 13.41 -17.62
CA TYR A 163 -19.99 14.23 -16.69
C TYR A 163 -20.85 15.11 -15.78
N THR A 164 -21.11 14.62 -14.57
CA THR A 164 -22.01 15.25 -13.61
C THR A 164 -21.28 16.29 -12.78
N SER A 165 -22.02 17.17 -12.09
CA SER A 165 -21.43 18.06 -11.08
C SER A 165 -20.68 17.28 -9.99
N SER A 166 -21.12 16.05 -9.67
CA SER A 166 -20.41 15.17 -8.74
C SER A 166 -19.06 14.71 -9.28
N ALA A 167 -19.00 14.31 -10.56
CA ALA A 167 -17.74 13.93 -11.23
C ALA A 167 -16.70 15.05 -11.15
N ALA A 168 -17.09 16.30 -11.42
CA ALA A 168 -16.19 17.45 -11.30
C ALA A 168 -15.62 17.63 -9.88
N VAL A 169 -16.42 17.41 -8.84
CA VAL A 169 -15.93 17.53 -7.45
C VAL A 169 -14.95 16.41 -7.11
N PHE A 170 -15.20 15.18 -7.57
CA PHE A 170 -14.26 14.06 -7.40
C PHE A 170 -12.89 14.34 -8.02
N GLU A 171 -12.89 14.84 -9.26
CA GLU A 171 -11.67 15.21 -9.99
C GLU A 171 -10.87 16.29 -9.27
N LEU A 172 -11.57 17.33 -8.82
CA LEU A 172 -10.97 18.44 -8.08
C LEU A 172 -10.26 17.94 -6.82
N VAL A 173 -10.97 17.14 -6.01
CA VAL A 173 -10.45 16.65 -4.73
C VAL A 173 -9.26 15.72 -4.94
N PHE A 174 -9.39 14.69 -5.76
CA PHE A 174 -8.30 13.71 -5.89
C PHE A 174 -7.10 14.26 -6.68
N THR A 175 -7.31 15.20 -7.61
CA THR A 175 -6.18 15.88 -8.28
C THR A 175 -5.47 16.83 -7.31
N CYS A 176 -6.24 17.51 -6.44
CA CYS A 176 -5.66 18.26 -5.33
C CYS A 176 -4.84 17.35 -4.40
N VAL A 177 -5.32 16.14 -4.07
CA VAL A 177 -4.58 15.18 -3.23
C VAL A 177 -3.29 14.73 -3.93
N LEU A 178 -3.35 14.34 -5.20
CA LEU A 178 -2.17 13.92 -5.97
C LEU A 178 -1.10 15.02 -6.00
N ALA A 179 -1.49 16.25 -6.37
CA ALA A 179 -0.57 17.39 -6.41
C ALA A 179 -0.06 17.79 -5.03
N TYR A 180 -0.89 17.71 -3.99
CA TYR A 180 -0.49 17.99 -2.61
C TYR A 180 0.56 17.00 -2.11
N VAL A 181 0.32 15.70 -2.32
CA VAL A 181 1.26 14.64 -1.92
C VAL A 181 2.56 14.80 -2.70
N TYR A 182 2.50 15.04 -4.02
CA TYR A 182 3.68 15.35 -4.84
C TYR A 182 4.51 16.47 -4.22
N LEU A 183 3.89 17.61 -3.90
CA LEU A 183 4.58 18.76 -3.32
C LEU A 183 5.21 18.43 -1.96
N ALA A 184 4.54 17.62 -1.14
CA ALA A 184 5.03 17.23 0.18
C ALA A 184 6.19 16.22 0.14
N VAL A 185 6.23 15.33 -0.84
CA VAL A 185 7.31 14.32 -0.94
C VAL A 185 8.46 14.75 -1.86
N SER A 186 8.30 15.80 -2.67
CA SER A 186 9.32 16.32 -3.62
C SER A 186 10.36 17.25 -2.99
N THR A 187 10.26 17.57 -1.71
CA THR A 187 11.14 18.55 -1.07
C THR A 187 12.52 17.95 -0.73
N ALA A 188 13.55 18.49 -1.39
CA ALA A 188 15.00 18.26 -1.26
C ALA A 188 15.63 17.13 -2.12
N LYS A 189 16.73 17.46 -2.83
CA LYS A 189 17.61 16.49 -3.49
C LYS A 189 18.36 15.69 -2.41
N PRO A 190 18.17 14.36 -2.30
CA PRO A 190 18.92 13.55 -1.36
C PRO A 190 20.41 13.45 -1.74
N PRO A 191 21.29 13.10 -0.78
CA PRO A 191 22.64 12.65 -1.10
C PRO A 191 22.61 11.42 -2.01
N PRO A 192 23.61 11.21 -2.90
CA PRO A 192 23.61 10.16 -3.93
C PRO A 192 23.23 8.76 -3.43
N SER A 193 23.64 8.42 -2.20
CA SER A 193 23.39 7.12 -1.55
C SER A 193 21.95 6.86 -1.11
N GLN A 194 21.11 7.91 -1.07
CA GLN A 194 19.71 7.85 -0.64
C GLN A 194 18.73 8.12 -1.79
N VAL A 195 19.22 8.52 -2.96
CA VAL A 195 18.44 8.87 -4.15
C VAL A 195 17.48 7.76 -4.58
N ALA A 196 17.97 6.55 -4.82
CA ALA A 196 17.13 5.44 -5.28
C ALA A 196 16.04 5.08 -4.25
N LYS A 197 16.35 5.25 -2.96
CA LYS A 197 15.44 4.95 -1.85
C LYS A 197 14.34 5.99 -1.74
N GLN A 198 14.69 7.27 -1.77
CA GLN A 198 13.69 8.35 -1.75
C GLN A 198 12.80 8.30 -2.99
N ASN A 199 13.36 7.99 -4.18
CA ASN A 199 12.58 7.85 -5.41
C ASN A 199 11.55 6.71 -5.34
N PHE A 200 11.86 5.60 -4.66
CA PHE A 200 10.90 4.51 -4.46
C PHE A 200 9.71 4.96 -3.61
N TYR A 201 9.96 5.57 -2.45
CA TYR A 201 8.89 6.02 -1.54
C TYR A 201 8.11 7.20 -2.08
N PHE A 202 8.77 8.09 -2.82
CA PHE A 202 8.16 9.14 -3.60
C PHE A 202 7.18 8.57 -4.64
N GLY A 203 7.62 7.63 -5.47
CA GLY A 203 6.78 6.96 -6.46
C GLY A 203 5.64 6.15 -5.83
N LEU A 204 5.87 5.57 -4.65
CA LEU A 204 4.86 4.83 -3.90
C LEU A 204 3.76 5.75 -3.35
N ALA A 205 4.11 6.90 -2.78
CA ALA A 205 3.14 7.85 -2.21
C ALA A 205 2.18 8.39 -3.28
N THR A 206 2.70 8.77 -4.45
CA THR A 206 1.89 9.29 -5.55
C THR A 206 1.08 8.21 -6.24
N ALA A 207 1.66 7.03 -6.52
CA ALA A 207 0.95 5.88 -7.09
C ALA A 207 -0.25 5.50 -6.22
N SER A 208 -0.11 5.64 -4.92
CA SER A 208 -1.18 5.37 -3.96
C SER A 208 -2.31 6.39 -4.00
N CYS A 209 -2.02 7.67 -4.30
CA CYS A 209 -3.06 8.66 -4.57
C CYS A 209 -3.88 8.26 -5.81
N GLN A 210 -3.20 7.81 -6.87
CA GLN A 210 -3.85 7.35 -8.10
C GLN A 210 -4.74 6.14 -7.84
N THR A 211 -4.22 5.12 -7.15
CA THR A 211 -4.99 3.93 -6.75
C THR A 211 -6.23 4.31 -5.94
N ALA A 212 -6.05 5.14 -4.91
CA ALA A 212 -7.14 5.56 -4.04
C ALA A 212 -8.24 6.30 -4.77
N GLY A 213 -7.86 7.31 -5.57
CA GLY A 213 -8.83 8.16 -6.24
C GLY A 213 -9.64 7.41 -7.29
N THR A 214 -9.00 6.60 -8.15
CA THR A 214 -9.72 5.84 -9.18
C THR A 214 -10.72 4.84 -8.58
N PHE A 215 -10.36 4.13 -7.51
CA PHE A 215 -11.28 3.17 -6.88
C PHE A 215 -12.35 3.86 -6.04
N ALA A 216 -12.08 5.02 -5.44
CA ALA A 216 -13.08 5.82 -4.73
C ALA A 216 -14.16 6.39 -5.67
N CYS A 217 -13.83 6.65 -6.93
CA CYS A 217 -14.77 7.21 -7.91
C CYS A 217 -15.22 6.22 -9.00
N TRP A 218 -14.98 4.91 -8.85
CA TRP A 218 -15.08 3.90 -9.92
C TRP A 218 -16.34 3.99 -10.81
N ASN A 219 -17.53 4.20 -10.23
CA ASN A 219 -18.79 4.29 -10.98
C ASN A 219 -19.23 5.71 -11.34
N VAL A 220 -18.44 6.71 -10.95
CA VAL A 220 -18.68 8.13 -11.24
C VAL A 220 -17.72 8.61 -12.32
N VAL A 221 -16.46 8.15 -12.28
CA VAL A 221 -15.41 8.48 -13.25
C VAL A 221 -14.53 7.25 -13.50
N PRO A 222 -14.51 6.67 -14.73
CA PRO A 222 -13.95 5.35 -15.01
C PRO A 222 -12.42 5.31 -14.96
N VAL A 223 -11.75 6.38 -15.36
CA VAL A 223 -10.30 6.57 -15.19
C VAL A 223 -10.06 8.07 -15.21
N ALA A 224 -9.98 8.68 -14.05
CA ALA A 224 -9.42 10.01 -14.01
C ALA A 224 -8.45 10.16 -12.87
N LEU A 225 -7.48 11.03 -13.13
CA LEU A 225 -6.61 11.76 -12.21
C LEU A 225 -5.39 12.33 -12.96
N SER A 226 -5.61 12.91 -14.14
CA SER A 226 -4.60 13.72 -14.81
C SER A 226 -5.21 14.41 -16.03
N PRO A 227 -4.98 15.73 -16.22
CA PRO A 227 -5.27 16.43 -17.47
C PRO A 227 -4.71 15.73 -18.70
N ALA A 228 -3.59 15.01 -18.56
CA ALA A 228 -3.01 14.24 -19.65
C ALA A 228 -3.84 13.00 -20.01
N ILE A 229 -4.43 12.32 -19.03
CA ILE A 229 -5.34 11.19 -19.25
C ILE A 229 -6.66 11.70 -19.83
N SER A 230 -7.19 12.79 -19.27
CA SER A 230 -8.37 13.47 -19.81
C SER A 230 -8.12 13.83 -21.28
N THR A 231 -7.00 14.49 -21.60
CA THR A 231 -6.57 14.90 -22.95
C THR A 231 -6.41 13.73 -23.92
N SER A 232 -5.80 12.62 -23.49
CA SER A 232 -5.62 11.44 -24.34
C SER A 232 -6.96 10.77 -24.66
N VAL A 233 -7.90 10.77 -23.70
CA VAL A 233 -9.29 10.33 -23.92
C VAL A 233 -10.04 11.29 -24.86
N ILE A 234 -9.82 12.62 -24.80
CA ILE A 234 -10.35 13.57 -25.80
C ILE A 234 -9.90 13.20 -27.21
N ALA A 235 -8.59 13.04 -27.37
CA ALA A 235 -7.99 12.79 -28.67
C ALA A 235 -8.53 11.48 -29.27
N MET A 236 -8.61 10.43 -28.45
CA MET A 236 -9.22 9.16 -28.85
C MET A 236 -10.69 9.36 -29.22
N GLY A 237 -11.47 10.05 -28.40
CA GLY A 237 -12.89 10.28 -28.63
C GLY A 237 -13.22 11.02 -29.92
N VAL A 238 -12.54 12.15 -30.16
CA VAL A 238 -12.73 12.96 -31.38
C VAL A 238 -12.40 12.17 -32.64
N LEU A 239 -11.36 11.33 -32.60
CA LEU A 239 -10.92 10.53 -33.74
C LEU A 239 -11.79 9.29 -33.97
N CYS A 240 -12.37 8.73 -32.90
CA CYS A 240 -13.16 7.50 -32.95
C CYS A 240 -14.67 7.73 -33.22
N THR A 241 -15.21 8.94 -33.04
CA THR A 241 -16.64 9.23 -33.27
C THR A 241 -16.98 9.47 -34.75
N PRO A 242 -17.81 8.62 -35.40
CA PRO A 242 -18.34 8.89 -36.73
C PRO A 242 -19.68 9.65 -36.64
N GLY A 243 -19.71 10.93 -37.02
CA GLY A 243 -20.97 11.64 -37.38
C GLY A 243 -21.40 12.85 -36.53
N THR A 244 -21.90 13.89 -37.24
CA THR A 244 -22.41 15.23 -36.82
C THR A 244 -21.48 16.11 -35.97
N SER A 245 -21.56 17.43 -36.17
CA SER A 245 -20.78 18.44 -35.44
C SER A 245 -21.13 18.50 -33.95
N ASP A 246 -22.40 18.30 -33.61
CA ASP A 246 -22.93 18.57 -32.25
C ASP A 246 -22.44 17.55 -31.22
N ALA A 247 -22.33 16.28 -31.62
CA ALA A 247 -21.73 15.25 -30.78
C ALA A 247 -20.26 15.56 -30.47
N ARG A 248 -19.50 16.07 -31.46
CA ARG A 248 -18.09 16.46 -31.26
C ARG A 248 -17.94 17.70 -30.39
N TYR A 249 -18.83 18.69 -30.51
CA TYR A 249 -18.81 19.89 -29.68
C TYR A 249 -19.07 19.59 -28.19
N ASN A 250 -20.04 18.72 -27.87
CA ASN A 250 -20.32 18.34 -26.49
C ASN A 250 -19.12 17.63 -25.83
N VAL A 251 -18.43 16.78 -26.59
CA VAL A 251 -17.24 16.04 -26.14
C VAL A 251 -16.09 16.98 -25.79
N CYS A 252 -15.76 17.91 -26.69
CA CYS A 252 -14.73 18.91 -26.44
C CYS A 252 -15.08 19.79 -25.23
N GLY A 253 -16.36 20.13 -25.06
CA GLY A 253 -16.84 20.92 -23.92
C GLY A 253 -16.65 20.24 -22.57
N TYR A 254 -17.10 18.98 -22.43
CA TYR A 254 -16.98 18.23 -21.17
C TYR A 254 -15.52 18.03 -20.75
N LEU A 255 -14.66 17.72 -21.71
CA LEU A 255 -13.27 17.42 -21.40
C LEU A 255 -12.43 18.69 -21.17
N ALA A 256 -12.77 19.81 -21.80
CA ALA A 256 -12.24 21.11 -21.44
C ALA A 256 -12.61 21.48 -19.99
N LEU A 257 -13.86 21.22 -19.58
CA LEU A 257 -14.29 21.42 -18.20
C LEU A 257 -13.51 20.50 -17.23
N ALA A 258 -13.37 19.21 -17.54
CA ALA A 258 -12.59 18.28 -16.73
C ALA A 258 -11.13 18.73 -16.55
N THR A 259 -10.49 19.12 -17.66
CA THR A 259 -9.12 19.63 -17.66
C THR A 259 -8.98 20.89 -16.79
N LEU A 260 -9.92 21.83 -16.90
CA LEU A 260 -9.93 23.05 -16.08
C LEU A 260 -10.09 22.74 -14.58
N VAL A 261 -10.96 21.79 -14.24
CA VAL A 261 -11.20 21.33 -12.87
C VAL A 261 -9.95 20.66 -12.28
N GLU A 262 -9.29 19.80 -13.05
CA GLU A 262 -8.04 19.16 -12.63
C GLU A 262 -6.91 20.19 -12.42
N LEU A 263 -6.75 21.16 -13.33
CA LEU A 263 -5.78 22.26 -13.16
C LEU A 263 -6.08 23.11 -11.92
N LEU A 264 -7.37 23.39 -11.65
CA LEU A 264 -7.79 24.05 -10.42
C LEU A 264 -7.41 23.23 -9.18
N GLY A 265 -7.55 21.91 -9.23
CA GLY A 265 -7.10 21.00 -8.18
C GLY A 265 -5.62 21.18 -7.84
N GLY A 266 -4.76 21.32 -8.86
CA GLY A 266 -3.33 21.62 -8.67
C GLY A 266 -3.07 22.96 -7.96
N LEU A 267 -3.84 24.01 -8.29
CA LEU A 267 -3.73 25.31 -7.61
C LEU A 267 -4.21 25.26 -6.16
N VAL A 268 -5.32 24.56 -5.90
CA VAL A 268 -5.83 24.33 -4.54
C VAL A 268 -4.79 23.55 -3.72
N ALA A 269 -4.14 22.54 -4.31
CA ALA A 269 -3.06 21.80 -3.66
C ALA A 269 -1.90 22.71 -3.24
N ALA A 270 -1.43 23.58 -4.13
CA ALA A 270 -0.38 24.55 -3.81
C ALA A 270 -0.78 25.51 -2.68
N TYR A 271 -2.06 25.93 -2.65
CA TYR A 271 -2.60 26.75 -1.58
C TYR A 271 -2.62 26.01 -0.24
N VAL A 272 -3.19 24.79 -0.18
CA VAL A 272 -3.21 23.95 1.03
C VAL A 272 -1.78 23.63 1.51
N PHE A 273 -0.88 23.33 0.58
CA PHE A 273 0.54 23.08 0.86
C PHE A 273 1.19 24.26 1.61
N SER A 274 0.85 25.50 1.24
CA SER A 274 1.43 26.70 1.86
C SER A 274 1.10 26.86 3.35
N PHE A 275 -0.03 26.30 3.83
CA PHE A 275 -0.41 26.31 5.25
C PHE A 275 0.13 25.12 6.02
N THR A 276 0.30 23.98 5.36
CA THR A 276 0.77 22.74 5.98
C THR A 276 2.29 22.68 6.08
N HIS A 277 3.02 23.29 5.14
CA HIS A 277 4.48 23.26 5.09
C HIS A 277 5.09 24.67 5.14
N PRO A 278 4.81 25.49 6.18
CA PRO A 278 5.26 26.88 6.23
C PRO A 278 6.79 27.02 6.28
N LYS A 279 7.49 25.98 6.76
CA LYS A 279 8.96 25.93 6.85
C LYS A 279 9.67 26.00 5.51
N GLU A 280 9.01 25.56 4.46
CA GLU A 280 9.53 25.65 3.10
C GLU A 280 9.68 27.09 2.59
N LYS A 281 8.91 28.02 3.16
CA LYS A 281 9.03 29.45 2.85
C LYS A 281 9.91 30.18 3.86
N SER A 282 9.85 29.78 5.12
CA SER A 282 10.62 30.38 6.21
C SER A 282 11.01 29.29 7.21
N PRO A 283 12.29 28.89 7.29
CA PRO A 283 12.74 27.78 8.14
C PRO A 283 12.32 27.88 9.62
N ASP A 284 12.20 29.12 10.12
CA ASP A 284 11.83 29.44 11.50
C ASP A 284 10.31 29.57 11.73
N ALA A 285 9.47 29.32 10.71
CA ALA A 285 8.03 29.48 10.81
C ALA A 285 7.43 28.56 11.89
N PRO A 286 6.46 29.06 12.70
CA PRO A 286 5.76 28.24 13.67
C PRO A 286 4.91 27.18 12.97
N ILE A 287 4.94 25.95 13.48
CA ILE A 287 4.25 24.80 12.86
C ILE A 287 3.00 24.35 13.60
N ASP A 288 2.65 24.94 14.75
CA ASP A 288 1.53 24.43 15.56
C ASP A 288 0.17 24.49 14.85
N ALA A 289 -0.10 25.56 14.10
CA ALA A 289 -1.29 25.64 13.26
C ALA A 289 -1.20 24.66 12.09
N ALA A 290 -0.04 24.58 11.43
CA ALA A 290 0.21 23.67 10.33
C ALA A 290 -0.04 22.21 10.71
N LYS A 291 0.37 21.79 11.92
CA LYS A 291 0.08 20.48 12.48
C LYS A 291 -1.42 20.16 12.51
N LEU A 292 -2.24 21.10 12.98
CA LEU A 292 -3.69 20.91 13.03
C LEU A 292 -4.32 20.88 11.64
N VAL A 293 -3.84 21.72 10.71
CA VAL A 293 -4.30 21.69 9.32
C VAL A 293 -3.94 20.37 8.64
N CYS A 294 -2.73 19.83 8.89
CA CYS A 294 -2.32 18.52 8.41
C CYS A 294 -3.22 17.39 8.92
N GLU A 295 -3.55 17.38 10.21
CA GLU A 295 -4.43 16.37 10.81
C GLU A 295 -5.87 16.49 10.30
N PHE A 296 -6.39 17.72 10.15
CA PHE A 296 -7.69 17.95 9.53
C PHE A 296 -7.72 17.48 8.08
N TRP A 297 -6.76 17.93 7.26
CA TRP A 297 -6.72 17.66 5.82
C TRP A 297 -6.46 16.18 5.53
N GLY A 298 -5.51 15.56 6.24
CA GLY A 298 -5.22 14.14 6.11
C GLY A 298 -6.41 13.26 6.51
N THR A 299 -7.08 13.56 7.62
CA THR A 299 -8.28 12.83 8.02
C THR A 299 -9.45 13.10 7.08
N PHE A 300 -9.61 14.33 6.59
CA PHE A 300 -10.63 14.65 5.58
C PHE A 300 -10.46 13.78 4.34
N VAL A 301 -9.25 13.74 3.76
CA VAL A 301 -8.96 12.96 2.55
C VAL A 301 -9.18 11.46 2.81
N LEU A 302 -8.71 10.94 3.95
CA LEU A 302 -8.94 9.55 4.34
C LEU A 302 -10.42 9.20 4.41
N VAL A 303 -11.20 9.94 5.22
CA VAL A 303 -12.62 9.65 5.46
C VAL A 303 -13.43 9.88 4.18
N PHE A 304 -13.03 10.83 3.33
CA PHE A 304 -13.66 11.06 2.03
C PHE A 304 -13.47 9.83 1.13
N THR A 305 -12.25 9.31 1.01
CA THR A 305 -11.98 8.07 0.28
C THR A 305 -12.79 6.89 0.84
N VAL A 306 -12.82 6.70 2.16
CA VAL A 306 -13.62 5.63 2.79
C VAL A 306 -15.10 5.78 2.40
N GLY A 307 -15.68 6.98 2.60
CA GLY A 307 -17.08 7.24 2.27
C GLY A 307 -17.39 6.94 0.82
N CYS A 308 -16.55 7.38 -0.11
CA CYS A 308 -16.76 7.14 -1.53
C CYS A 308 -16.62 5.65 -1.88
N CYS A 309 -15.65 4.93 -1.33
CA CYS A 309 -15.52 3.49 -1.57
C CYS A 309 -16.69 2.66 -1.01
N VAL A 310 -17.31 3.06 0.10
CA VAL A 310 -18.43 2.29 0.70
C VAL A 310 -19.80 2.74 0.20
N MET A 311 -19.92 3.95 -0.34
CA MET A 311 -21.19 4.51 -0.86
C MET A 311 -21.32 4.39 -2.37
N THR A 312 -20.22 4.25 -3.11
CA THR A 312 -20.27 3.96 -4.55
C THR A 312 -20.33 2.44 -4.77
N SER A 313 -21.00 2.00 -5.85
CA SER A 313 -21.17 0.58 -6.20
C SER A 313 -19.90 -0.09 -6.79
N GLY A 314 -18.70 0.43 -6.46
CA GLY A 314 -17.43 -0.05 -7.03
C GLY A 314 -17.11 -1.49 -6.63
N PRO A 315 -16.13 -2.16 -7.29
CA PRO A 315 -15.78 -3.54 -6.96
C PRO A 315 -15.29 -3.62 -5.50
N PRO A 316 -15.97 -4.35 -4.60
CA PRO A 316 -15.59 -4.44 -3.19
C PRO A 316 -14.16 -4.98 -2.99
N ALA A 317 -13.65 -5.70 -3.99
CA ALA A 317 -12.29 -6.24 -4.01
C ALA A 317 -11.18 -5.18 -3.93
N TYR A 318 -11.45 -3.90 -4.21
CA TYR A 318 -10.43 -2.84 -4.19
C TYR A 318 -10.62 -1.80 -3.08
N THR A 319 -11.69 -1.91 -2.27
CA THR A 319 -12.01 -0.96 -1.21
C THR A 319 -10.88 -0.82 -0.17
N ALA A 320 -10.42 -1.94 0.39
CA ALA A 320 -9.35 -1.92 1.40
C ALA A 320 -8.02 -1.40 0.82
N LEU A 321 -7.73 -1.74 -0.45
CA LEU A 321 -6.55 -1.25 -1.16
C LEU A 321 -6.59 0.27 -1.35
N ALA A 322 -7.72 0.83 -1.79
CA ALA A 322 -7.90 2.27 -1.97
C ALA A 322 -7.72 3.05 -0.66
N ILE A 323 -8.34 2.58 0.43
CA ILE A 323 -8.27 3.23 1.74
C ILE A 323 -6.84 3.13 2.32
N GLY A 324 -6.20 1.97 2.24
CA GLY A 324 -4.81 1.81 2.70
C GLY A 324 -3.81 2.64 1.89
N SER A 325 -4.03 2.75 0.58
CA SER A 325 -3.24 3.59 -0.31
C SER A 325 -3.35 5.08 0.04
N VAL A 326 -4.57 5.60 0.24
CA VAL A 326 -4.72 7.03 0.61
C VAL A 326 -4.14 7.33 1.98
N LEU A 327 -4.32 6.42 2.94
CA LEU A 327 -3.75 6.57 4.28
C LEU A 327 -2.22 6.67 4.21
N MET A 328 -1.58 5.74 3.49
CA MET A 328 -0.13 5.77 3.30
C MET A 328 0.34 7.06 2.64
N ALA A 329 -0.31 7.50 1.56
CA ALA A 329 0.05 8.72 0.85
C ALA A 329 -0.05 9.97 1.76
N MET A 330 -1.13 10.08 2.53
CA MET A 330 -1.32 11.20 3.45
C MET A 330 -0.37 11.16 4.63
N ILE A 331 0.02 9.98 5.13
CA ILE A 331 1.05 9.87 6.18
C ILE A 331 2.40 10.34 5.65
N TYR A 332 2.82 9.95 4.44
CA TYR A 332 4.06 10.49 3.86
C TYR A 332 4.00 12.01 3.69
N ALA A 333 2.85 12.55 3.26
CA ALA A 333 2.70 13.97 3.02
C ALA A 333 2.53 14.83 4.28
N THR A 334 2.02 14.28 5.38
CA THR A 334 1.72 15.05 6.61
C THR A 334 2.60 14.67 7.80
N GLY A 335 3.27 13.52 7.74
CA GLY A 335 4.17 12.97 8.75
C GLY A 335 5.28 13.94 9.16
N PRO A 336 6.05 14.52 8.21
CA PRO A 336 7.13 15.45 8.53
C PRO A 336 6.71 16.69 9.32
N VAL A 337 5.43 17.05 9.28
CA VAL A 337 4.89 18.25 9.96
C VAL A 337 4.19 17.85 11.26
N SER A 338 3.25 16.91 11.18
CA SER A 338 2.29 16.59 12.24
C SER A 338 2.53 15.25 12.93
N GLY A 339 3.31 14.35 12.33
CA GLY A 339 3.33 12.92 12.66
C GLY A 339 2.35 12.10 11.82
N GLY A 340 1.34 12.74 11.20
CA GLY A 340 0.39 12.07 10.32
C GLY A 340 -0.43 11.03 11.06
N ASN A 341 -0.97 11.38 12.24
CA ASN A 341 -1.73 10.45 13.05
C ASN A 341 -3.05 10.09 12.37
N LEU A 342 -3.75 11.12 11.87
CA LEU A 342 -4.99 11.08 11.09
C LEU A 342 -6.15 10.28 11.73
N ASN A 343 -5.99 9.92 13.00
CA ASN A 343 -6.80 8.97 13.73
C ASN A 343 -6.72 9.27 15.24
N PRO A 344 -7.86 9.48 15.91
CA PRO A 344 -7.90 9.70 17.35
C PRO A 344 -7.32 8.54 18.17
N ALA A 345 -7.52 7.28 17.77
CA ALA A 345 -6.96 6.10 18.44
C ALA A 345 -5.43 6.04 18.34
N VAL A 346 -4.86 6.48 17.22
CA VAL A 346 -3.40 6.60 17.06
C VAL A 346 -2.84 7.69 17.97
N SER A 347 -3.49 8.86 17.99
CA SER A 347 -3.08 9.98 18.87
C SER A 347 -3.22 9.60 20.35
N PHE A 348 -4.23 8.79 20.69
CA PHE A 348 -4.42 8.22 22.02
C PHE A 348 -3.27 7.28 22.40
N ALA A 349 -2.92 6.34 21.52
CA ALA A 349 -1.85 5.38 21.76
C ALA A 349 -0.49 6.05 21.96
N LEU A 350 -0.19 7.09 21.17
CA LEU A 350 1.01 7.93 21.31
C LEU A 350 1.00 8.75 22.63
N GLY A 351 -0.17 9.21 23.07
CA GLY A 351 -0.34 9.86 24.37
C GLY A 351 -0.07 8.91 25.54
N LEU A 352 -0.52 7.66 25.43
CA LEU A 352 -0.30 6.61 26.43
C LEU A 352 1.15 6.13 26.47
N SER A 353 1.86 6.11 25.33
CA SER A 353 3.26 5.72 25.28
C SER A 353 4.23 6.84 25.69
N GLY A 354 3.74 8.09 25.76
CA GLY A 354 4.56 9.26 26.10
C GLY A 354 5.26 9.91 24.90
N ASP A 355 5.03 9.39 23.69
CA ASP A 355 5.56 9.93 22.43
C ASP A 355 4.82 11.21 21.98
N MET A 356 3.67 11.50 22.60
CA MET A 356 2.89 12.70 22.33
C MET A 356 2.35 13.32 23.61
N LYS A 357 2.47 14.65 23.74
CA LYS A 357 1.85 15.38 24.85
C LYS A 357 0.33 15.33 24.75
N TRP A 358 -0.36 15.01 25.85
CA TRP A 358 -1.83 14.93 25.91
C TRP A 358 -2.55 16.17 25.41
N PHE A 359 -2.05 17.38 25.71
CA PHE A 359 -2.62 18.61 25.18
C PHE A 359 -2.62 18.65 23.65
N GLN A 360 -1.56 18.15 23.02
CA GLN A 360 -1.48 18.05 21.57
C GLN A 360 -2.42 16.95 21.05
N ALA A 361 -2.51 15.80 21.74
CA ALA A 361 -3.39 14.70 21.36
C ALA A 361 -4.87 15.15 21.30
N ILE A 362 -5.32 15.92 22.30
CA ILE A 362 -6.67 16.48 22.33
C ILE A 362 -6.91 17.45 21.16
N ARG A 363 -5.94 18.32 20.85
CA ARG A 363 -6.04 19.23 19.69
C ARG A 363 -6.13 18.46 18.37
N TYR A 364 -5.39 17.35 18.25
CA TYR A 364 -5.45 16.46 17.09
C TYR A 364 -6.81 15.79 16.97
N TRP A 365 -7.39 15.31 18.07
CA TRP A 365 -8.73 14.73 18.05
C TRP A 365 -9.76 15.71 17.49
N ILE A 366 -9.72 16.98 17.91
CA ILE A 366 -10.62 18.01 17.39
C ILE A 366 -10.43 18.18 15.88
N ALA A 367 -9.18 18.32 15.41
CA ALA A 367 -8.89 18.48 13.99
C ALA A 367 -9.32 17.26 13.16
N GLN A 368 -9.02 16.04 13.63
CA GLN A 368 -9.35 14.77 12.97
C GLN A 368 -10.87 14.57 12.88
N ILE A 369 -11.61 14.78 13.98
CA ILE A 369 -13.07 14.63 14.01
C ILE A 369 -13.73 15.65 13.07
N LEU A 370 -13.28 16.92 13.08
CA LEU A 370 -13.80 17.93 12.16
C LEU A 370 -13.50 17.59 10.70
N GLY A 371 -12.31 17.06 10.41
CA GLY A 371 -11.94 16.56 9.08
C GLY A 371 -12.84 15.41 8.64
N GLY A 372 -13.04 14.42 9.51
CA GLY A 372 -13.89 13.27 9.24
C GLY A 372 -15.37 13.62 9.03
N VAL A 373 -15.94 14.49 9.88
CA VAL A 373 -17.32 14.97 9.74
C VAL A 373 -17.52 15.73 8.43
N SER A 374 -16.58 16.63 8.09
CA SER A 374 -16.64 17.40 6.84
C SER A 374 -16.58 16.48 5.61
N ALA A 375 -15.72 15.47 5.65
CA ALA A 375 -15.56 14.48 4.59
C ALA A 375 -16.76 13.56 4.42
N GLY A 376 -17.28 13.00 5.52
CA GLY A 376 -18.46 12.14 5.50
C GLY A 376 -19.72 12.88 5.03
N PHE A 377 -19.86 14.16 5.39
CA PHE A 377 -20.91 15.01 4.85
C PHE A 377 -20.78 15.20 3.32
N LEU A 378 -19.58 15.58 2.84
CA LEU A 378 -19.36 15.77 1.40
C LEU A 378 -19.60 14.46 0.62
N ALA A 379 -19.07 13.33 1.08
CA ALA A 379 -19.30 12.03 0.46
C ALA A 379 -20.79 11.68 0.40
N SER A 380 -21.55 11.98 1.47
CA SER A 380 -23.01 11.78 1.51
C SER A 380 -23.79 12.63 0.50
N VAL A 381 -23.31 13.84 0.20
CA VAL A 381 -23.92 14.69 -0.83
C VAL A 381 -23.60 14.16 -2.22
N LEU A 382 -22.34 13.78 -2.48
CA LEU A 382 -21.87 13.35 -3.80
C LEU A 382 -22.36 11.95 -4.20
N CYS A 383 -22.50 11.04 -3.24
CA CYS A 383 -22.88 9.64 -3.48
C CYS A 383 -24.38 9.35 -3.28
N ALA A 384 -25.20 10.38 -3.03
CA ALA A 384 -26.64 10.21 -2.84
C ALA A 384 -27.30 9.51 -4.06
N PRO A 385 -28.29 8.63 -3.84
CA PRO A 385 -28.97 8.31 -2.58
C PRO A 385 -28.29 7.21 -1.74
N HIS A 386 -27.07 6.78 -2.08
CA HIS A 386 -26.34 5.77 -1.31
C HIS A 386 -25.69 6.40 -0.07
N PHE A 387 -25.94 5.81 1.10
CA PHE A 387 -25.41 6.31 2.37
C PHE A 387 -24.64 5.22 3.11
N ALA A 388 -23.56 5.62 3.78
CA ALA A 388 -22.81 4.75 4.64
C ALA A 388 -23.66 4.38 5.86
N HIS A 389 -23.56 3.13 6.27
CA HIS A 389 -24.23 2.60 7.45
C HIS A 389 -23.18 2.06 8.41
N VAL A 390 -22.92 2.81 9.48
CA VAL A 390 -21.98 2.41 10.54
C VAL A 390 -22.76 1.56 11.54
N ALA A 391 -22.61 0.24 11.44
CA ALA A 391 -23.22 -0.77 12.30
C ALA A 391 -22.56 -2.14 12.05
N PRO A 392 -22.84 -3.17 12.87
CA PRO A 392 -22.51 -4.55 12.53
C PRO A 392 -23.00 -4.92 11.13
N VAL A 393 -22.19 -5.64 10.37
CA VAL A 393 -22.54 -6.12 9.03
C VAL A 393 -23.24 -7.47 9.15
N GLU A 394 -24.46 -7.57 8.64
CA GLU A 394 -25.21 -8.83 8.62
C GLU A 394 -24.40 -9.94 7.90
N PRO A 395 -24.38 -11.18 8.43
CA PRO A 395 -25.18 -11.70 9.55
C PRO A 395 -24.45 -11.65 10.91
N PHE A 396 -23.39 -10.85 11.07
CA PHE A 396 -22.60 -10.83 12.29
C PHE A 396 -23.24 -10.00 13.40
N SER A 397 -23.25 -10.57 14.61
CA SER A 397 -23.64 -9.83 15.81
C SER A 397 -22.61 -8.75 16.19
N TRP A 398 -23.06 -7.76 16.94
CA TRP A 398 -22.24 -6.64 17.42
C TRP A 398 -20.99 -7.05 18.19
N THR A 399 -20.99 -8.19 18.87
CA THR A 399 -19.84 -8.68 19.63
C THR A 399 -18.65 -8.99 18.71
N TYR A 400 -18.90 -9.62 17.56
CA TYR A 400 -17.86 -9.94 16.59
C TYR A 400 -17.32 -8.68 15.91
N SER A 401 -18.21 -7.75 15.59
CA SER A 401 -17.82 -6.48 14.99
C SER A 401 -16.98 -5.63 15.95
N LEU A 402 -17.33 -5.55 17.24
CA LEU A 402 -16.49 -4.87 18.24
C LEU A 402 -15.12 -5.54 18.38
N LEU A 403 -15.09 -6.87 18.43
CA LEU A 403 -13.83 -7.62 18.54
C LEU A 403 -12.92 -7.35 17.33
N ALA A 404 -13.49 -7.33 16.12
CA ALA A 404 -12.79 -6.96 14.89
C ALA A 404 -12.20 -5.54 14.97
N GLU A 405 -12.99 -4.55 15.37
CA GLU A 405 -12.52 -3.16 15.54
C GLU A 405 -11.41 -3.05 16.58
N VAL A 406 -11.54 -3.72 17.74
CA VAL A 406 -10.50 -3.73 18.79
C VAL A 406 -9.19 -4.32 18.27
N VAL A 407 -9.23 -5.50 17.64
CA VAL A 407 -8.03 -6.25 17.25
C VAL A 407 -7.26 -5.53 16.14
N TYR A 408 -7.94 -5.07 15.10
CA TYR A 408 -7.25 -4.42 13.97
C TYR A 408 -6.91 -2.95 14.26
N THR A 409 -7.63 -2.26 15.15
CA THR A 409 -7.14 -0.97 15.67
C THR A 409 -5.95 -1.14 16.60
N CYS A 410 -5.92 -2.22 17.39
CA CYS A 410 -4.74 -2.60 18.16
C CYS A 410 -3.55 -2.85 17.22
N MET A 411 -3.74 -3.61 16.15
CA MET A 411 -2.70 -3.80 15.13
C MET A 411 -2.24 -2.46 14.53
N LEU A 412 -3.17 -1.57 14.15
CA LEU A 412 -2.87 -0.26 13.58
C LEU A 412 -2.01 0.59 14.52
N CYS A 413 -2.48 0.78 15.75
CA CYS A 413 -1.77 1.58 16.75
C CYS A 413 -0.43 0.93 17.13
N PHE A 414 -0.37 -0.40 17.19
CA PHE A 414 0.87 -1.13 17.50
C PHE A 414 1.91 -0.94 16.39
N VAL A 415 1.50 -1.01 15.12
CA VAL A 415 2.37 -0.74 13.98
C VAL A 415 2.83 0.72 13.98
N VAL A 416 1.98 1.70 14.30
CA VAL A 416 2.40 3.10 14.45
C VAL A 416 3.47 3.25 15.53
N LEU A 417 3.23 2.72 16.73
CA LEU A 417 4.18 2.81 17.85
C LEU A 417 5.53 2.16 17.50
N ASN A 418 5.50 1.00 16.86
CA ASN A 418 6.74 0.30 16.50
C ASN A 418 7.46 0.91 15.29
N CYS A 419 6.75 1.40 14.27
CA CYS A 419 7.37 1.84 13.02
C CYS A 419 7.65 3.34 13.00
N ALA A 420 6.80 4.17 13.59
CA ALA A 420 6.94 5.64 13.55
C ALA A 420 7.50 6.23 14.85
N ALA A 421 7.12 5.69 16.02
CA ALA A 421 7.50 6.27 17.32
C ALA A 421 8.75 5.65 17.96
N SER A 422 8.97 4.35 17.80
CA SER A 422 10.08 3.62 18.45
C SER A 422 11.45 4.23 18.14
N LYS A 423 12.23 4.52 19.20
CA LYS A 423 13.60 5.00 19.09
C LYS A 423 14.50 4.03 18.32
N ARG A 424 14.25 2.72 18.44
CA ARG A 424 15.07 1.70 17.74
C ARG A 424 14.71 1.62 16.26
N ASN A 425 13.46 1.78 15.88
CA ASN A 425 13.06 1.64 14.47
C ASN A 425 13.11 2.99 13.71
N ASN A 426 12.91 4.12 14.38
CA ASN A 426 12.84 5.44 13.76
C ASN A 426 13.61 6.51 14.57
N PRO A 427 14.94 6.36 14.76
CA PRO A 427 15.71 7.38 15.48
C PRO A 427 15.79 8.69 14.68
N ASP A 428 15.88 9.83 15.38
CA ASP A 428 15.98 11.16 14.75
C ASP A 428 17.17 11.28 13.77
N SER A 429 18.25 10.53 14.00
CA SER A 429 19.46 10.56 13.17
C SER A 429 19.42 9.64 11.94
N ASP A 430 18.54 8.64 11.92
CA ASP A 430 18.49 7.59 10.88
C ASP A 430 17.08 6.99 10.78
N GLY A 431 16.12 7.87 10.53
CA GLY A 431 14.69 7.54 10.46
C GLY A 431 14.39 6.56 9.32
N ASN A 432 13.43 5.67 9.56
CA ASN A 432 13.01 4.75 8.52
C ASN A 432 12.05 5.43 7.51
N GLN A 433 11.87 4.82 6.35
CA GLN A 433 10.93 5.28 5.31
C GLN A 433 9.76 4.29 5.11
N PHE A 434 9.78 3.14 5.78
CA PHE A 434 8.73 2.13 5.62
C PHE A 434 7.51 2.37 6.52
N PHE A 435 7.57 3.32 7.48
CA PHE A 435 6.51 3.52 8.46
C PHE A 435 5.13 3.73 7.82
N ALA A 436 4.99 4.62 6.84
CA ALA A 436 3.70 4.88 6.21
C ALA A 436 3.23 3.67 5.36
N LEU A 437 4.16 2.96 4.72
CA LEU A 437 3.88 1.69 4.02
C LEU A 437 3.32 0.64 4.98
N ALA A 438 3.98 0.44 6.12
CA ALA A 438 3.53 -0.50 7.14
C ALA A 438 2.14 -0.10 7.68
N ILE A 439 1.92 1.19 7.97
CA ILE A 439 0.64 1.68 8.50
C ILE A 439 -0.49 1.52 7.48
N GLY A 440 -0.27 1.88 6.21
CA GLY A 440 -1.27 1.71 5.15
C GLY A 440 -1.65 0.26 4.90
N PHE A 441 -0.68 -0.66 4.96
CA PHE A 441 -0.93 -2.10 4.79
C PHE A 441 -1.68 -2.75 5.97
N VAL A 442 -1.75 -2.10 7.15
CA VAL A 442 -2.68 -2.56 8.20
C VAL A 442 -4.12 -2.51 7.72
N ILE A 443 -4.47 -1.47 6.95
CA ILE A 443 -5.82 -1.32 6.39
C ILE A 443 -6.10 -2.42 5.35
N LEU A 444 -5.10 -2.85 4.57
CA LEU A 444 -5.26 -3.99 3.67
C LEU A 444 -5.51 -5.28 4.46
N ALA A 445 -4.68 -5.55 5.48
CA ALA A 445 -4.81 -6.74 6.32
C ALA A 445 -6.19 -6.81 7.02
N GLY A 446 -6.58 -5.74 7.71
CA GLY A 446 -7.83 -5.68 8.45
C GLY A 446 -9.07 -5.50 7.56
N GLY A 447 -8.98 -4.64 6.55
CA GLY A 447 -10.10 -4.35 5.66
C GLY A 447 -10.59 -5.58 4.89
N TYR A 448 -9.66 -6.39 4.37
CA TYR A 448 -10.02 -7.65 3.72
C TYR A 448 -10.40 -8.75 4.72
N ALA A 449 -9.84 -8.74 5.94
CA ALA A 449 -10.18 -9.72 6.96
C ALA A 449 -11.56 -9.52 7.59
N VAL A 450 -11.96 -8.28 7.90
CA VAL A 450 -13.15 -8.00 8.73
C VAL A 450 -14.05 -6.89 8.20
N GLY A 451 -13.80 -6.37 6.99
CA GLY A 451 -14.68 -5.39 6.35
C GLY A 451 -16.13 -5.89 6.23
N GLY A 452 -16.31 -7.16 5.90
CA GLY A 452 -17.63 -7.83 5.88
C GLY A 452 -18.22 -8.17 7.26
N VAL A 453 -17.57 -7.78 8.36
CA VAL A 453 -18.00 -8.04 9.74
C VAL A 453 -18.36 -6.74 10.47
N SER A 454 -17.47 -5.75 10.46
CA SER A 454 -17.65 -4.49 11.19
C SER A 454 -17.71 -3.24 10.30
N GLY A 455 -17.42 -3.38 9.01
CA GLY A 455 -17.13 -2.25 8.12
C GLY A 455 -15.68 -1.76 8.18
N ALA A 456 -14.85 -2.31 9.10
CA ALA A 456 -13.43 -2.02 9.23
C ALA A 456 -13.08 -0.52 9.35
N ALA A 457 -13.66 0.16 10.34
CA ALA A 457 -13.46 1.60 10.52
C ALA A 457 -12.06 1.93 11.05
N PHE A 458 -11.62 1.22 12.09
CA PHE A 458 -10.31 1.31 12.76
C PHE A 458 -9.89 2.72 13.19
N ASN A 459 -10.81 3.67 13.23
CA ASN A 459 -10.55 5.09 13.38
C ASN A 459 -11.82 5.83 13.85
N PRO A 460 -11.79 6.47 15.04
CA PRO A 460 -12.97 7.17 15.56
C PRO A 460 -13.46 8.29 14.65
N ALA A 461 -12.57 8.96 13.92
CA ALA A 461 -12.95 10.00 12.97
C ALA A 461 -13.64 9.43 11.71
N VAL A 462 -13.30 8.20 11.30
CA VAL A 462 -14.00 7.48 10.22
C VAL A 462 -15.39 7.08 10.71
N ALA A 463 -15.48 6.40 11.86
CA ALA A 463 -16.75 5.93 12.42
C ALA A 463 -17.74 7.09 12.65
N LEU A 464 -17.29 8.18 13.28
CA LEU A 464 -18.12 9.36 13.53
C LEU A 464 -18.43 10.14 12.25
N GLY A 465 -17.46 10.28 11.35
CA GLY A 465 -17.62 11.02 10.10
C GLY A 465 -18.65 10.41 9.16
N LEU A 466 -18.60 9.09 8.96
CA LEU A 466 -19.59 8.39 8.13
C LEU A 466 -20.97 8.32 8.78
N GLY A 467 -21.03 8.41 10.12
CA GLY A 467 -22.27 8.43 10.89
C GLY A 467 -23.07 9.74 10.83
N VAL A 468 -22.56 10.81 10.18
CA VAL A 468 -23.13 12.17 10.19
C VAL A 468 -24.59 12.22 9.72
N LYS A 469 -24.94 11.48 8.65
CA LYS A 469 -26.30 11.49 8.07
C LYS A 469 -27.35 10.82 8.96
N HIS A 470 -26.92 9.89 9.80
CA HIS A 470 -27.73 9.22 10.82
C HIS A 470 -27.49 9.80 12.22
N ALA A 471 -26.98 11.04 12.28
CA ALA A 471 -26.68 11.87 13.45
C ALA A 471 -26.67 11.09 14.78
N GLY A 472 -25.54 10.47 15.10
CA GLY A 472 -25.37 9.79 16.39
C GLY A 472 -25.91 8.37 16.45
N SER A 473 -25.79 7.60 15.36
CA SER A 473 -25.89 6.13 15.44
C SER A 473 -25.05 5.64 16.62
N VAL A 474 -25.66 4.93 17.57
CA VAL A 474 -24.99 4.41 18.76
C VAL A 474 -23.74 3.61 18.38
N TRP A 475 -23.76 2.96 17.23
CA TRP A 475 -22.65 2.19 16.68
C TRP A 475 -21.41 3.03 16.37
N ALA A 476 -21.57 4.26 15.89
CA ALA A 476 -20.42 5.12 15.62
C ALA A 476 -19.64 5.45 16.90
N TYR A 477 -20.35 5.66 18.03
CA TYR A 477 -19.73 5.86 19.34
C TYR A 477 -19.15 4.56 19.91
N LEU A 478 -19.84 3.43 19.72
CA LEU A 478 -19.34 2.14 20.15
C LEU A 478 -18.06 1.72 19.40
N TRP A 479 -17.96 2.02 18.09
CA TRP A 479 -16.75 1.77 17.30
C TRP A 479 -15.62 2.66 17.80
N ALA A 480 -15.89 3.96 18.01
CA ALA A 480 -14.91 4.88 18.59
C ALA A 480 -14.33 4.36 19.93
N LEU A 481 -15.17 3.81 20.80
CA LEU A 481 -14.73 3.21 22.07
C LEU A 481 -13.92 1.92 21.86
N ALA A 482 -14.34 1.05 20.94
CA ALA A 482 -13.61 -0.17 20.59
C ALA A 482 -12.22 0.15 20.03
N GLU A 483 -12.12 1.16 19.19
CA GLU A 483 -10.88 1.63 18.57
C GLU A 483 -9.93 2.23 19.61
N LEU A 484 -10.44 3.03 20.57
CA LEU A 484 -9.65 3.51 21.70
C LEU A 484 -9.16 2.37 22.60
N LEU A 485 -9.98 1.34 22.83
CA LEU A 485 -9.55 0.13 23.54
C LEU A 485 -8.45 -0.60 22.77
N GLY A 486 -8.55 -0.68 21.44
CA GLY A 486 -7.48 -1.19 20.58
C GLY A 486 -6.18 -0.39 20.76
N GLY A 487 -6.26 0.94 20.76
CA GLY A 487 -5.13 1.83 21.02
C GLY A 487 -4.48 1.61 22.40
N LEU A 488 -5.29 1.39 23.44
CA LEU A 488 -4.79 1.05 24.79
C LEU A 488 -4.02 -0.28 24.79
N LEU A 489 -4.61 -1.33 24.20
CA LEU A 489 -3.97 -2.65 24.12
C LEU A 489 -2.66 -2.58 23.33
N ALA A 490 -2.61 -1.81 22.25
CA ALA A 490 -1.41 -1.57 21.47
C ALA A 490 -0.29 -0.96 22.31
N SER A 491 -0.57 0.09 23.09
CA SER A 491 0.42 0.73 23.97
C SER A 491 0.94 -0.22 25.06
N VAL A 492 0.07 -1.08 25.60
CA VAL A 492 0.49 -2.12 26.56
C VAL A 492 1.42 -3.12 25.90
N LEU A 493 1.02 -3.69 24.75
CA LEU A 493 1.83 -4.68 24.02
C LEU A 493 3.17 -4.10 23.58
N TYR A 494 3.19 -2.84 23.15
CA TYR A 494 4.40 -2.11 22.76
C TYR A 494 5.45 -2.13 23.88
N PHE A 495 5.07 -1.79 25.12
CA PHE A 495 6.00 -1.84 26.24
C PHE A 495 6.37 -3.24 26.71
N VAL A 496 5.54 -4.25 26.44
CA VAL A 496 5.87 -5.66 26.74
C VAL A 496 7.01 -6.14 25.84
N VAL A 497 6.97 -5.81 24.55
CA VAL A 497 8.00 -6.22 23.59
C VAL A 497 9.21 -5.28 23.56
N ARG A 498 9.01 -4.01 23.94
CA ARG A 498 10.04 -2.95 23.96
C ARG A 498 10.08 -2.24 25.31
N PRO A 499 10.48 -2.93 26.40
CA PRO A 499 10.63 -2.29 27.70
C PRO A 499 11.71 -1.20 27.69
N ASP A 500 12.62 -1.25 26.72
CA ASP A 500 13.74 -0.35 26.54
C ASP A 500 13.36 1.08 26.13
N GLU A 501 12.16 1.30 25.59
CA GLU A 501 11.70 2.65 25.23
C GLU A 501 11.58 3.56 26.47
N LYS A 502 11.45 2.97 27.66
CA LYS A 502 11.41 3.66 28.96
C LYS A 502 12.79 3.91 29.57
N PHE A 503 13.86 3.38 28.98
CA PHE A 503 15.21 3.52 29.53
C PHE A 503 15.80 4.90 29.18
N ASP A 504 16.78 5.32 29.98
CA ASP A 504 17.67 6.41 29.59
C ASP A 504 18.54 5.99 28.39
N ASP A 505 19.20 6.97 27.76
CA ASP A 505 19.94 6.73 26.51
C ASP A 505 21.09 5.72 26.70
N VAL A 506 21.75 5.70 27.85
CA VAL A 506 22.88 4.79 28.10
C VAL A 506 22.38 3.35 28.21
N ALA A 507 21.34 3.13 29.02
CA ALA A 507 20.74 1.81 29.19
C ALA A 507 20.03 1.33 27.90
N PHE A 508 19.43 2.23 27.13
CA PHE A 508 18.82 1.92 25.83
C PHE A 508 19.85 1.39 24.83
N GLN A 509 21.01 2.05 24.70
CA GLN A 509 22.06 1.64 23.75
C GLN A 509 22.70 0.29 24.13
N ALA A 510 22.79 -0.02 25.43
CA ALA A 510 23.34 -1.29 25.90
C ALA A 510 22.32 -2.45 25.88
N TYR A 511 21.03 -2.16 25.71
CA TYR A 511 19.99 -3.17 25.83
C TYR A 511 19.90 -4.07 24.59
N SER A 512 19.83 -5.38 24.84
CA SER A 512 19.43 -6.38 23.86
C SER A 512 18.10 -7.03 24.26
N PRO A 513 17.18 -7.29 23.31
CA PRO A 513 15.90 -7.94 23.61
C PRO A 513 16.05 -9.28 24.33
N LYS A 514 15.54 -9.35 25.57
CA LYS A 514 15.50 -10.60 26.35
C LYS A 514 14.61 -11.64 25.66
N LEU A 515 14.90 -12.93 25.88
CA LEU A 515 14.15 -14.04 25.28
C LEU A 515 12.62 -13.88 25.42
N ARG A 516 12.12 -13.48 26.60
CA ARG A 516 10.67 -13.23 26.80
C ARG A 516 10.04 -12.26 25.79
N ALA A 517 10.72 -11.15 25.48
CA ALA A 517 10.23 -10.14 24.54
C ALA A 517 10.25 -10.68 23.12
N ARG A 518 11.29 -11.46 22.80
CA ARG A 518 11.42 -12.16 21.51
C ARG A 518 10.30 -13.18 21.31
N LEU A 519 9.99 -14.00 22.34
CA LEU A 519 8.91 -14.99 22.28
C LEU A 519 7.52 -14.36 22.17
N VAL A 520 7.24 -13.29 22.93
CA VAL A 520 5.98 -12.54 22.79
C VAL A 520 5.88 -11.93 21.39
N SER A 521 6.98 -11.44 20.83
CA SER A 521 7.00 -10.90 19.47
C SER A 521 6.65 -11.98 18.43
N GLU A 522 7.28 -13.15 18.51
CA GLU A 522 7.01 -14.29 17.62
C GLU A 522 5.56 -14.78 17.74
N PHE A 523 5.02 -14.83 18.96
CA PHE A 523 3.60 -15.12 19.21
C PHE A 523 2.68 -14.08 18.56
N LEU A 524 2.91 -12.78 18.79
CA LEU A 524 2.05 -11.71 18.28
C LEU A 524 2.06 -11.63 16.75
N GLY A 525 3.23 -11.75 16.13
CA GLY A 525 3.35 -11.73 14.67
C GLY A 525 2.59 -12.88 14.02
N VAL A 526 2.71 -14.10 14.57
CA VAL A 526 1.93 -15.25 14.08
C VAL A 526 0.45 -15.11 14.40
N PHE A 527 0.09 -14.63 15.59
CA PHE A 527 -1.30 -14.42 15.98
C PHE A 527 -2.02 -13.51 14.96
N VAL A 528 -1.44 -12.36 14.63
CA VAL A 528 -2.01 -11.41 13.66
C VAL A 528 -2.06 -12.01 12.26
N LEU A 529 -0.99 -12.69 11.81
CA LEU A 529 -0.94 -13.35 10.51
C LEU A 529 -2.04 -14.42 10.38
N VAL A 530 -2.09 -15.36 11.31
CA VAL A 530 -3.00 -16.51 11.26
C VAL A 530 -4.44 -16.08 11.44
N LEU A 531 -4.72 -15.09 12.30
CA LEU A 531 -6.05 -14.53 12.46
C LEU A 531 -6.52 -13.90 11.14
N THR A 532 -5.65 -13.11 10.51
CA THR A 532 -5.93 -12.48 9.22
C THR A 532 -6.18 -13.51 8.14
N VAL A 533 -5.31 -14.52 7.98
CA VAL A 533 -5.51 -15.61 7.01
C VAL A 533 -6.83 -16.32 7.25
N THR A 534 -7.07 -16.77 8.49
CA THR A 534 -8.24 -17.60 8.80
C THR A 534 -9.55 -16.83 8.60
N LEU A 535 -9.61 -15.55 8.99
CA LEU A 535 -10.78 -14.72 8.74
C LEU A 535 -10.99 -14.46 7.25
N ASN A 536 -9.93 -14.16 6.49
CA ASN A 536 -10.03 -13.96 5.05
C ASN A 536 -10.59 -15.21 4.34
N VAL A 537 -10.09 -16.40 4.67
CA VAL A 537 -10.58 -17.66 4.07
C VAL A 537 -12.00 -17.97 4.53
N SER A 538 -12.29 -17.84 5.84
CA SER A 538 -13.61 -18.15 6.41
C SER A 538 -14.73 -17.25 5.86
N LEU A 539 -14.39 -16.01 5.53
CA LEU A 539 -15.31 -14.99 5.04
C LEU A 539 -15.27 -14.83 3.51
N ALA A 540 -14.59 -15.74 2.80
CA ALA A 540 -14.45 -15.73 1.35
C ALA A 540 -13.98 -14.38 0.79
N SER A 541 -12.97 -13.79 1.45
CA SER A 541 -12.39 -12.52 1.04
C SER A 541 -11.80 -12.59 -0.39
N PRO A 542 -11.97 -11.54 -1.21
CA PRO A 542 -11.47 -11.51 -2.59
C PRO A 542 -9.93 -11.40 -2.69
N ALA A 543 -9.23 -11.12 -1.58
CA ALA A 543 -7.79 -10.81 -1.60
C ALA A 543 -7.00 -11.47 -0.46
N VAL A 544 -7.26 -12.76 -0.19
CA VAL A 544 -6.64 -13.54 0.90
C VAL A 544 -5.11 -13.42 0.90
N ALA A 545 -4.44 -13.66 -0.24
CA ALA A 545 -2.98 -13.65 -0.34
C ALA A 545 -2.38 -12.27 -0.04
N LEU A 546 -2.97 -11.20 -0.60
CA LEU A 546 -2.51 -9.83 -0.38
C LEU A 546 -2.72 -9.40 1.09
N SER A 547 -3.86 -9.77 1.68
CA SER A 547 -4.19 -9.49 3.07
C SER A 547 -3.23 -10.20 4.05
N ALA A 548 -2.94 -11.47 3.81
CA ALA A 548 -1.98 -12.25 4.59
C ALA A 548 -0.56 -11.68 4.50
N ALA A 549 -0.12 -11.33 3.27
CA ALA A 549 1.16 -10.69 3.04
C ALA A 549 1.27 -9.33 3.74
N ALA A 550 0.19 -8.54 3.73
CA ALA A 550 0.12 -7.28 4.43
C ALA A 550 0.28 -7.45 5.94
N ALA A 551 -0.45 -8.39 6.54
CA ALA A 551 -0.32 -8.71 7.97
C ALA A 551 1.11 -9.13 8.34
N LEU A 552 1.70 -10.05 7.57
CA LEU A 552 3.08 -10.50 7.79
C LEU A 552 4.06 -9.33 7.70
N MET A 553 3.98 -8.53 6.63
CA MET A 553 4.86 -7.39 6.40
C MET A 553 4.79 -6.37 7.54
N CYS A 554 3.59 -5.96 7.95
CA CYS A 554 3.38 -4.99 9.03
C CYS A 554 4.02 -5.48 10.34
N MET A 555 3.84 -6.76 10.67
CA MET A 555 4.40 -7.33 11.89
C MET A 555 5.92 -7.48 11.81
N ILE A 556 6.49 -7.80 10.64
CA ILE A 556 7.95 -7.87 10.45
C ILE A 556 8.59 -6.49 10.64
N TYR A 557 8.03 -5.44 10.02
CA TYR A 557 8.52 -4.07 10.25
C TYR A 557 8.42 -3.66 11.72
N SER A 558 7.37 -4.09 12.41
CA SER A 558 7.14 -3.74 13.82
C SER A 558 8.13 -4.45 14.77
N LEU A 559 8.36 -5.74 14.56
CA LEU A 559 8.97 -6.63 15.56
C LEU A 559 10.29 -7.27 15.11
N GLY A 560 10.74 -7.04 13.87
CA GLY A 560 12.01 -7.54 13.35
C GLY A 560 13.20 -7.09 14.20
N GLY A 561 13.20 -5.83 14.65
CA GLY A 561 14.21 -5.29 15.58
C GLY A 561 14.15 -5.83 17.01
N VAL A 562 13.17 -6.69 17.34
CA VAL A 562 13.04 -7.35 18.64
C VAL A 562 13.43 -8.82 18.54
N SER A 563 12.76 -9.58 17.67
CA SER A 563 12.89 -11.04 17.57
C SER A 563 13.64 -11.55 16.34
N GLY A 564 13.77 -10.70 15.31
CA GLY A 564 14.09 -11.13 13.94
C GLY A 564 12.85 -11.29 13.06
N GLY A 565 11.65 -11.38 13.66
CA GLY A 565 10.38 -11.44 12.94
C GLY A 565 10.24 -12.67 12.06
N HIS A 566 10.55 -13.86 12.60
CA HIS A 566 10.53 -15.08 11.80
C HIS A 566 9.10 -15.49 11.42
N PHE A 567 8.20 -15.46 12.41
CA PHE A 567 6.75 -15.73 12.30
C PHE A 567 6.36 -16.98 11.52
N ASN A 568 7.28 -17.93 11.41
CA ASN A 568 7.14 -19.12 10.61
C ASN A 568 8.15 -20.16 11.09
N PRO A 569 7.71 -21.37 11.49
CA PRO A 569 8.61 -22.43 11.90
C PRO A 569 9.63 -22.84 10.83
N ALA A 570 9.27 -22.85 9.54
CA ALA A 570 10.18 -23.16 8.45
C ALA A 570 11.23 -22.08 8.23
N VAL A 571 10.86 -20.80 8.39
CA VAL A 571 11.83 -19.67 8.37
C VAL A 571 12.77 -19.76 9.57
N THR A 572 12.25 -20.04 10.77
CA THR A 572 13.07 -20.22 11.97
C THR A 572 14.07 -21.35 11.79
N LEU A 573 13.61 -22.49 11.24
CA LEU A 573 14.46 -23.61 10.91
C LEU A 573 15.55 -23.19 9.92
N ALA A 574 15.20 -22.49 8.84
CA ALA A 574 16.16 -22.01 7.84
C ALA A 574 17.24 -21.10 8.43
N VAL A 575 16.86 -20.18 9.34
CA VAL A 575 17.81 -19.30 10.03
C VAL A 575 18.77 -20.09 10.93
N VAL A 576 18.25 -21.06 11.68
CA VAL A 576 19.06 -21.94 12.55
C VAL A 576 19.98 -22.83 11.71
N THR A 577 19.47 -23.52 10.70
CA THR A 577 20.24 -24.44 9.84
C THR A 577 21.20 -23.72 8.90
N SER A 578 21.03 -22.39 8.70
CA SER A 578 22.05 -21.58 8.03
C SER A 578 23.37 -21.57 8.79
N GLY A 579 23.42 -21.93 10.07
CA GLY A 579 24.68 -22.14 10.81
C GLY A 579 25.50 -20.87 11.08
N ARG A 580 24.93 -19.67 10.89
CA ARG A 580 25.61 -18.37 11.07
C ARG A 580 25.44 -17.76 12.47
N GLY A 581 24.81 -18.47 13.40
CA GLY A 581 24.59 -17.99 14.78
C GLY A 581 23.61 -16.81 14.91
N LYS A 582 22.77 -16.56 13.88
CA LYS A 582 21.73 -15.52 13.90
C LYS A 582 20.56 -15.88 14.84
N CYS A 583 20.33 -17.18 15.05
CA CYS A 583 19.41 -17.73 16.03
C CYS A 583 20.02 -19.03 16.56
N SER A 584 20.08 -19.21 17.90
CA SER A 584 20.55 -20.47 18.48
C SER A 584 19.50 -21.56 18.28
N PRO A 585 19.88 -22.85 18.22
CA PRO A 585 18.90 -23.94 18.13
C PRO A 585 17.89 -23.93 19.28
N GLN A 586 18.31 -23.58 20.50
CA GLN A 586 17.44 -23.49 21.67
C GLN A 586 16.42 -22.35 21.53
N ASP A 587 16.88 -21.15 21.16
CA ASP A 587 15.97 -20.02 20.92
C ASP A 587 15.02 -20.34 19.77
N GLY A 588 15.53 -20.99 18.71
CA GLY A 588 14.73 -21.46 17.57
C GLY A 588 13.61 -22.41 17.99
N CYS A 589 13.87 -23.39 18.85
CA CYS A 589 12.83 -24.27 19.39
C CYS A 589 11.78 -23.48 20.19
N CYS A 590 12.20 -22.51 21.02
CA CYS A 590 11.27 -21.66 21.75
C CYS A 590 10.44 -20.77 20.82
N TYR A 591 11.03 -20.25 19.74
CA TYR A 591 10.35 -19.46 18.72
C TYR A 591 9.26 -20.30 18.03
N VAL A 592 9.60 -21.52 17.59
CA VAL A 592 8.62 -22.44 16.98
C VAL A 592 7.46 -22.71 17.94
N ALA A 593 7.72 -22.96 19.22
CA ALA A 593 6.67 -23.16 20.20
C ALA A 593 5.75 -21.93 20.36
N ALA A 594 6.33 -20.73 20.42
CA ALA A 594 5.57 -19.49 20.50
C ALA A 594 4.74 -19.23 19.23
N GLN A 595 5.29 -19.52 18.06
CA GLN A 595 4.62 -19.40 16.76
C GLN A 595 3.43 -20.37 16.66
N LEU A 596 3.62 -21.66 16.97
CA LEU A 596 2.54 -22.65 16.95
C LEU A 596 1.42 -22.28 17.94
N LEU A 597 1.77 -21.81 19.14
CA LEU A 597 0.78 -21.31 20.11
C LEU A 597 0.01 -20.10 19.57
N GLY A 598 0.70 -19.15 18.94
CA GLY A 598 0.08 -18.00 18.27
C GLY A 598 -0.91 -18.43 17.20
N GLY A 599 -0.54 -19.44 16.39
CA GLY A 599 -1.41 -20.01 15.36
C GLY A 599 -2.66 -20.67 15.93
N VAL A 600 -2.53 -21.48 16.98
CA VAL A 600 -3.68 -22.13 17.64
C VAL A 600 -4.64 -21.10 18.27
N VAL A 601 -4.11 -20.10 18.98
CA VAL A 601 -4.94 -19.06 19.62
C VAL A 601 -5.67 -18.22 18.57
N ALA A 602 -4.97 -17.83 17.49
CA ALA A 602 -5.58 -17.10 16.39
C ALA A 602 -6.63 -17.91 15.63
N GLY A 603 -6.34 -19.17 15.32
CA GLY A 603 -7.28 -20.09 14.68
C GLY A 603 -8.54 -20.30 15.53
N GLY A 604 -8.38 -20.48 16.85
CA GLY A 604 -9.49 -20.61 17.79
C GLY A 604 -10.33 -19.34 17.91
N LEU A 605 -9.70 -18.16 17.88
CA LEU A 605 -10.40 -16.88 17.87
C LEU A 605 -11.19 -16.68 16.58
N ALA A 606 -10.58 -16.97 15.42
CA ALA A 606 -11.26 -16.92 14.13
C ALA A 606 -12.45 -17.90 14.06
N ALA A 607 -12.36 -19.05 14.73
CA ALA A 607 -13.45 -20.02 14.83
C ALA A 607 -14.73 -19.45 15.42
N LEU A 608 -14.64 -18.37 16.20
CA LEU A 608 -15.80 -17.70 16.80
C LEU A 608 -16.59 -16.88 15.78
N PHE A 609 -15.95 -16.41 14.70
CA PHE A 609 -16.55 -15.58 13.64
C PHE A 609 -17.34 -16.42 12.62
N LYS A 610 -18.13 -17.38 13.09
CA LYS A 610 -18.99 -18.23 12.22
C LYS A 610 -20.40 -17.66 12.17
N THR A 611 -20.94 -17.57 10.96
CA THR A 611 -22.35 -17.26 10.75
C THR A 611 -23.15 -18.53 11.08
N GLY A 612 -24.13 -18.42 11.98
CA GLY A 612 -24.84 -19.56 12.56
C GLY A 612 -25.75 -20.35 11.60
N THR A 613 -25.59 -20.20 10.28
CA THR A 613 -26.57 -20.69 9.28
C THR A 613 -26.07 -21.73 8.30
N ASP A 614 -24.80 -22.13 8.21
CA ASP A 614 -24.45 -23.32 7.41
C ASP A 614 -23.22 -24.06 7.92
N SER A 615 -23.32 -25.39 7.95
CA SER A 615 -22.22 -26.32 8.24
C SER A 615 -21.13 -26.36 7.15
N ALA A 616 -21.12 -25.38 6.23
CA ALA A 616 -20.26 -25.31 5.05
C ALA A 616 -18.95 -24.52 5.24
N THR A 617 -18.74 -23.86 6.39
CA THR A 617 -17.56 -23.02 6.69
C THR A 617 -16.60 -23.62 7.72
N GLN A 618 -16.55 -24.95 7.87
CA GLN A 618 -15.37 -25.54 8.52
C GLN A 618 -14.17 -25.39 7.58
N LEU A 619 -13.21 -24.54 7.94
CA LEU A 619 -11.89 -24.55 7.31
C LEU A 619 -11.28 -25.95 7.54
N VAL A 620 -11.24 -26.74 6.47
CA VAL A 620 -10.57 -28.03 6.46
C VAL A 620 -9.27 -27.81 5.70
N LEU A 621 -8.14 -28.00 6.39
CA LEU A 621 -6.84 -28.06 5.73
C LEU A 621 -6.83 -29.30 4.83
N SER A 622 -6.77 -29.09 3.52
CA SER A 622 -6.74 -30.16 2.52
C SER A 622 -6.21 -29.64 1.18
N PRO A 623 -5.63 -30.51 0.33
CA PRO A 623 -5.30 -30.14 -1.04
C PRO A 623 -6.48 -29.51 -1.78
N GLY A 624 -6.16 -28.61 -2.70
CA GLY A 624 -7.13 -27.97 -3.58
C GLY A 624 -7.86 -28.98 -4.46
N LYS A 625 -9.01 -28.57 -4.99
CA LYS A 625 -9.87 -29.46 -5.78
C LYS A 625 -9.12 -30.02 -7.00
N GLY A 626 -9.00 -31.34 -7.08
CA GLY A 626 -8.32 -32.03 -8.18
C GLY A 626 -6.84 -32.30 -7.95
N TYR A 627 -6.29 -31.90 -6.79
CA TYR A 627 -4.91 -32.14 -6.42
C TYR A 627 -4.80 -33.15 -5.28
N ASN A 628 -3.71 -33.92 -5.27
CA ASN A 628 -3.37 -34.81 -4.17
C ASN A 628 -2.38 -34.15 -3.20
N LEU A 629 -2.12 -34.83 -2.08
CA LEU A 629 -1.27 -34.31 -1.00
C LEU A 629 0.18 -34.09 -1.42
N THR A 630 0.70 -34.87 -2.37
CA THR A 630 2.07 -34.70 -2.90
C THR A 630 2.16 -33.47 -3.77
N GLU A 631 1.19 -33.23 -4.65
CA GLU A 631 1.14 -32.03 -5.50
C GLU A 631 1.01 -30.76 -4.66
N ALA A 632 0.12 -30.77 -3.67
CA ALA A 632 0.00 -29.70 -2.69
C ALA A 632 1.31 -29.51 -1.89
N GLY A 633 1.88 -30.60 -1.38
CA GLY A 633 3.13 -30.58 -0.62
C GLY A 633 4.32 -30.02 -1.41
N LEU A 634 4.44 -30.34 -2.70
CA LEU A 634 5.49 -29.80 -3.56
C LEU A 634 5.33 -28.29 -3.79
N ALA A 635 4.09 -27.82 -3.98
CA ALA A 635 3.81 -26.39 -4.09
C ALA A 635 4.15 -25.65 -2.78
N GLU A 636 3.71 -26.18 -1.63
CA GLU A 636 4.03 -25.66 -0.30
C GLU A 636 5.54 -25.62 -0.04
N MET A 637 6.26 -26.70 -0.37
CA MET A 637 7.71 -26.77 -0.24
C MET A 637 8.41 -25.69 -1.06
N PHE A 638 8.01 -25.50 -2.32
CA PHE A 638 8.65 -24.54 -3.23
C PHE A 638 8.44 -23.09 -2.77
N PHE A 639 7.22 -22.70 -2.44
CA PHE A 639 6.95 -21.32 -2.04
C PHE A 639 7.41 -21.03 -0.61
N THR A 640 7.44 -22.02 0.28
CA THR A 640 8.12 -21.90 1.58
C THR A 640 9.62 -21.75 1.42
N PHE A 641 10.23 -22.49 0.47
CA PHE A 641 11.63 -22.30 0.09
C PHE A 641 11.90 -20.87 -0.37
N VAL A 642 11.07 -20.32 -1.27
CA VAL A 642 11.23 -18.94 -1.77
C VAL A 642 11.14 -17.95 -0.60
N LEU A 643 10.11 -18.08 0.25
CA LEU A 643 9.92 -17.25 1.43
C LEU A 643 11.15 -17.29 2.36
N ALA A 644 11.57 -18.49 2.78
CA ALA A 644 12.70 -18.67 3.69
C ALA A 644 14.04 -18.19 3.09
N TYR A 645 14.25 -18.43 1.78
CA TYR A 645 15.44 -17.96 1.08
C TYR A 645 15.51 -16.43 1.03
N VAL A 646 14.38 -15.78 0.73
CA VAL A 646 14.30 -14.31 0.71
C VAL A 646 14.52 -13.74 2.11
N VAL A 647 13.94 -14.33 3.17
CA VAL A 647 14.25 -13.92 4.55
C VAL A 647 15.75 -13.97 4.82
N LEU A 648 16.42 -15.07 4.45
CA LEU A 648 17.87 -15.18 4.62
C LEU A 648 18.60 -14.08 3.84
N ALA A 649 18.25 -13.85 2.57
CA ALA A 649 18.90 -12.89 1.70
C ALA A 649 18.70 -11.42 2.10
N VAL A 650 17.51 -11.05 2.59
CA VAL A 650 17.17 -9.63 2.82
C VAL A 650 17.21 -9.22 4.28
N ALA A 651 17.01 -10.13 5.24
CA ALA A 651 16.91 -9.78 6.66
C ALA A 651 18.12 -10.22 7.49
N THR A 652 18.91 -11.18 6.99
CA THR A 652 19.97 -11.80 7.82
C THR A 652 21.39 -11.64 7.27
N THR A 653 21.53 -11.09 6.07
CA THR A 653 22.82 -10.78 5.45
C THR A 653 23.51 -9.61 6.15
N THR A 654 24.82 -9.56 6.02
CA THR A 654 25.62 -8.47 6.57
C THR A 654 25.51 -7.25 5.66
N PRO A 655 25.08 -6.08 6.17
CA PRO A 655 25.02 -4.86 5.37
C PRO A 655 26.40 -4.50 4.77
N PRO A 656 26.47 -3.96 3.54
CA PRO A 656 27.72 -3.51 2.95
C PRO A 656 28.39 -2.40 3.79
N LYS A 657 29.73 -2.39 3.87
CA LYS A 657 30.50 -1.42 4.68
C LYS A 657 30.26 0.05 4.30
N PHE A 658 29.83 0.32 3.07
CA PHE A 658 29.54 1.66 2.55
C PHE A 658 28.08 2.09 2.76
N GLN A 659 27.26 1.28 3.44
CA GLN A 659 25.88 1.63 3.73
C GLN A 659 25.80 2.71 4.81
N LEU A 660 25.26 3.88 4.45
CA LEU A 660 25.17 5.08 5.30
C LEU A 660 23.98 5.08 6.29
N THR A 661 23.16 4.04 6.28
CA THR A 661 21.97 3.89 7.13
C THR A 661 21.93 2.47 7.64
N ARG A 662 21.52 2.27 8.90
CA ARG A 662 21.33 0.92 9.46
C ARG A 662 20.00 0.29 9.05
N GLN A 663 19.09 1.08 8.48
CA GLN A 663 17.76 0.63 8.09
C GLN A 663 17.83 -0.16 6.78
N ASN A 664 17.27 -1.36 6.78
CA ASN A 664 16.82 -1.99 5.55
C ASN A 664 15.37 -1.58 5.34
N PHE A 665 15.08 -0.91 4.24
CA PHE A 665 13.76 -0.31 4.02
C PHE A 665 12.76 -1.28 3.39
N GLN A 666 13.21 -2.21 2.55
CA GLN A 666 12.34 -3.04 1.69
C GLN A 666 12.28 -4.51 2.10
N PHE A 667 13.04 -4.94 3.13
CA PHE A 667 13.12 -6.35 3.52
C PHE A 667 11.74 -6.99 3.81
N ALA A 668 10.89 -6.35 4.61
CA ALA A 668 9.58 -6.91 4.93
C ALA A 668 8.64 -6.88 3.73
N LEU A 669 8.74 -5.86 2.86
CA LEU A 669 8.00 -5.81 1.60
C LEU A 669 8.40 -6.96 0.67
N ALA A 670 9.69 -7.29 0.57
CA ALA A 670 10.17 -8.43 -0.20
C ALA A 670 9.66 -9.75 0.38
N ILE A 671 9.73 -9.92 1.71
CA ILE A 671 9.21 -11.11 2.40
C ILE A 671 7.70 -11.27 2.21
N GLY A 672 6.92 -10.18 2.38
CA GLY A 672 5.48 -10.18 2.12
C GLY A 672 5.14 -10.47 0.66
N SER A 673 5.92 -9.95 -0.29
CA SER A 673 5.74 -10.23 -1.73
C SER A 673 5.91 -11.71 -2.07
N CYS A 674 6.76 -12.45 -1.35
CA CYS A 674 6.84 -13.91 -1.48
C CYS A 674 5.53 -14.60 -1.10
N VAL A 675 4.88 -14.14 -0.03
CA VAL A 675 3.57 -14.66 0.40
C VAL A 675 2.48 -14.31 -0.61
N THR A 676 2.49 -13.10 -1.16
CA THR A 676 1.57 -12.73 -2.25
C THR A 676 1.76 -13.65 -3.46
N ALA A 677 3.00 -13.83 -3.92
CA ALA A 677 3.31 -14.68 -5.07
C ALA A 677 2.93 -16.14 -4.83
N GLY A 678 3.28 -16.70 -3.66
CA GLY A 678 2.94 -18.06 -3.29
C GLY A 678 1.45 -18.28 -3.08
N GLY A 679 0.75 -17.34 -2.45
CA GLY A 679 -0.70 -17.42 -2.27
C GLY A 679 -1.46 -17.43 -3.60
N PHE A 680 -1.07 -16.60 -4.57
CA PHE A 680 -1.67 -16.62 -5.91
C PHE A 680 -1.31 -17.86 -6.73
N ALA A 681 -0.07 -18.35 -6.63
CA ALA A 681 0.40 -19.45 -7.44
C ALA A 681 0.05 -20.84 -6.89
N ALA A 682 0.06 -21.00 -5.56
CA ALA A 682 -0.19 -22.27 -4.87
C ALA A 682 -1.58 -22.35 -4.23
N GLY A 683 -2.29 -21.23 -4.04
CA GLY A 683 -3.57 -21.19 -3.31
C GLY A 683 -4.63 -22.16 -3.85
N SER A 684 -4.72 -22.34 -5.18
CA SER A 684 -5.66 -23.30 -5.79
C SER A 684 -5.20 -24.77 -5.71
N ILE A 685 -3.92 -25.01 -5.38
CA ILE A 685 -3.28 -26.33 -5.37
C ILE A 685 -3.24 -26.88 -3.94
N SER A 686 -2.75 -26.10 -2.99
CA SER A 686 -2.53 -26.51 -1.59
C SER A 686 -3.35 -25.74 -0.58
N GLY A 687 -3.71 -24.49 -0.89
CA GLY A 687 -4.23 -23.51 0.08
C GLY A 687 -3.26 -22.35 0.28
N GLY A 688 -1.96 -22.56 0.00
CA GLY A 688 -0.94 -21.52 0.06
C GLY A 688 -0.60 -21.12 1.49
N GLU A 689 -0.46 -22.10 2.39
CA GLU A 689 -0.18 -21.88 3.81
C GLU A 689 1.22 -21.30 4.04
N LEU A 690 2.22 -21.87 3.36
CA LEU A 690 3.63 -21.50 3.34
C LEU A 690 4.29 -21.42 4.73
N ASN A 691 3.64 -21.97 5.75
CA ASN A 691 3.91 -21.74 7.15
C ASN A 691 3.21 -22.78 8.05
N PRO A 692 3.99 -23.63 8.76
CA PRO A 692 3.40 -24.65 9.63
C PRO A 692 2.50 -24.10 10.74
N ALA A 693 2.72 -22.86 11.21
CA ALA A 693 1.86 -22.25 12.22
C ALA A 693 0.52 -21.76 11.63
N VAL A 694 0.49 -21.35 10.36
CA VAL A 694 -0.74 -21.06 9.62
C VAL A 694 -1.52 -22.35 9.39
N ALA A 695 -0.84 -23.39 8.88
CA ALA A 695 -1.45 -24.71 8.68
C ALA A 695 -2.04 -25.26 9.99
N LEU A 696 -1.35 -25.12 11.13
CA LEU A 696 -1.86 -25.55 12.43
C LEU A 696 -3.08 -24.74 12.88
N GLY A 697 -3.07 -23.41 12.71
CA GLY A 697 -4.21 -22.55 13.07
C GLY A 697 -5.47 -22.89 12.27
N ILE A 698 -5.31 -23.20 10.98
CA ILE A 698 -6.38 -23.71 10.13
C ILE A 698 -6.84 -25.08 10.63
N ALA A 699 -5.92 -26.02 10.85
CA ALA A 699 -6.26 -27.37 11.29
C ALA A 699 -6.96 -27.40 12.66
N ALA A 700 -6.63 -26.48 13.57
CA ALA A 700 -7.26 -26.34 14.89
C ALA A 700 -8.79 -26.11 14.79
N ASN A 701 -9.28 -25.55 13.69
CA ASN A 701 -10.71 -25.31 13.45
C ASN A 701 -11.52 -26.57 13.10
N SER A 702 -10.83 -27.67 12.77
CA SER A 702 -11.43 -28.88 12.22
C SER A 702 -10.78 -30.17 12.74
N LEU A 703 -10.13 -30.11 13.91
CA LEU A 703 -9.59 -31.30 14.58
C LEU A 703 -10.70 -32.33 14.87
N PRO A 704 -10.42 -33.65 14.70
CA PRO A 704 -9.15 -34.24 14.27
C PRO A 704 -8.96 -34.33 12.74
N LYS A 705 -9.96 -33.96 11.93
CA LYS A 705 -10.01 -34.23 10.47
C LYS A 705 -8.80 -33.68 9.70
N SER A 706 -8.29 -32.52 10.10
CA SER A 706 -7.17 -31.86 9.42
C SER A 706 -5.79 -32.14 10.00
N PHE A 707 -5.68 -32.96 11.06
CA PHE A 707 -4.40 -33.17 11.74
C PHE A 707 -3.37 -33.91 10.88
N SER A 708 -3.80 -34.92 10.11
CA SER A 708 -2.89 -35.65 9.21
C SER A 708 -2.36 -34.75 8.09
N ASN A 709 -3.20 -33.87 7.55
CA ASN A 709 -2.81 -32.93 6.50
C ASN A 709 -1.86 -31.87 7.05
N PHE A 710 -2.07 -31.41 8.28
CA PHE A 710 -1.12 -30.52 8.96
C PHE A 710 0.26 -31.16 9.09
N LEU A 711 0.34 -32.42 9.57
CA LEU A 711 1.62 -33.10 9.70
C LEU A 711 2.32 -33.26 8.35
N ALA A 712 1.57 -33.63 7.30
CA ALA A 712 2.12 -33.84 5.97
C ALA A 712 2.61 -32.54 5.33
N LEU A 713 1.74 -31.52 5.21
CA LEU A 713 2.08 -30.23 4.62
C LEU A 713 3.16 -29.51 5.44
N GLY A 714 3.05 -29.54 6.76
CA GLY A 714 4.07 -28.99 7.66
C GLY A 714 5.46 -29.60 7.43
N THR A 715 5.54 -30.90 7.13
CA THR A 715 6.82 -31.55 6.81
C THR A 715 7.40 -31.02 5.49
N TRP A 716 6.57 -30.81 4.47
CA TRP A 716 6.99 -30.23 3.19
C TRP A 716 7.47 -28.77 3.33
N GLU A 717 6.77 -27.96 4.11
CA GLU A 717 7.15 -26.57 4.39
C GLU A 717 8.51 -26.51 5.12
N LEU A 718 8.72 -27.35 6.15
CA LEU A 718 10.00 -27.45 6.86
C LEU A 718 11.13 -27.88 5.92
N ALA A 719 10.87 -28.83 5.01
CA ALA A 719 11.84 -29.23 3.98
C ALA A 719 12.21 -28.06 3.06
N GLY A 720 11.24 -27.21 2.69
CA GLY A 720 11.47 -25.97 1.95
C GLY A 720 12.40 -25.01 2.70
N GLY A 721 12.22 -24.85 4.01
CA GLY A 721 13.11 -24.05 4.87
C GLY A 721 14.56 -24.58 4.92
N VAL A 722 14.74 -25.90 5.04
CA VAL A 722 16.08 -26.52 4.99
C VAL A 722 16.73 -26.31 3.63
N ALA A 723 15.98 -26.54 2.54
CA ALA A 723 16.47 -26.32 1.18
C ALA A 723 16.89 -24.86 0.97
N ALA A 724 16.15 -23.90 1.53
CA ALA A 724 16.49 -22.48 1.44
C ALA A 724 17.83 -22.17 2.11
N SER A 725 18.08 -22.73 3.30
CA SER A 725 19.36 -22.57 3.98
C SER A 725 20.55 -23.17 3.20
N ALA A 726 20.33 -24.31 2.54
CA ALA A 726 21.35 -24.95 1.71
C ALA A 726 21.69 -24.12 0.47
N VAL A 727 20.69 -23.66 -0.27
CA VAL A 727 20.88 -22.80 -1.45
C VAL A 727 21.49 -21.45 -1.06
N PHE A 728 21.04 -20.84 0.04
CA PHE A 728 21.60 -19.60 0.55
C PHE A 728 23.11 -19.71 0.82
N ARG A 729 23.57 -20.84 1.37
CA ARG A 729 25.00 -21.10 1.60
C ARG A 729 25.81 -21.17 0.30
N MET A 730 25.19 -21.66 -0.78
CA MET A 730 25.82 -21.72 -2.10
C MET A 730 25.85 -20.35 -2.79
N THR A 731 24.80 -19.54 -2.63
CA THR A 731 24.68 -18.24 -3.30
C THR A 731 25.34 -17.09 -2.54
N HIS A 732 25.55 -17.22 -1.23
CA HIS A 732 26.15 -16.20 -0.37
C HIS A 732 27.38 -16.74 0.40
N PRO A 733 28.41 -17.28 -0.27
CA PRO A 733 29.57 -17.89 0.41
C PRO A 733 30.33 -16.88 1.28
N THR A 734 30.27 -15.58 0.96
CA THR A 734 30.90 -14.50 1.73
C THR A 734 30.34 -14.36 3.14
N GLU A 735 29.10 -14.78 3.39
CA GLU A 735 28.47 -14.76 4.72
C GLU A 735 29.05 -15.82 5.68
N PHE A 736 29.94 -16.69 5.18
CA PHE A 736 30.50 -17.83 5.92
C PHE A 736 32.02 -17.76 6.09
N THR A 737 32.69 -16.81 5.44
CA THR A 737 34.16 -16.68 5.52
C THR A 737 34.56 -15.78 6.69
N SER A 738 35.70 -16.08 7.32
CA SER A 738 36.20 -15.33 8.48
C SER A 738 36.54 -13.85 8.18
N MET A 739 36.71 -13.49 6.90
CA MET A 739 36.95 -12.11 6.47
C MET A 739 35.71 -11.20 6.55
N ALA A 740 34.53 -11.76 6.85
CA ALA A 740 33.28 -11.02 7.03
C ALA A 740 32.97 -10.65 8.49
N LYS A 741 33.75 -11.13 9.47
CA LYS A 741 33.58 -10.77 10.89
C LYS A 741 34.29 -9.47 11.26
#